data_AF-K1PUE0-F1
#
_entry.id   AF-K1PUE0-F1
#
_cell.length_a   1.000
_cell.length_b   1.000
_cell.length_c   1.000
_cell.angle_alpha   90.00
_cell.angle_beta   90.00
_cell.angle_gamma   90.00
#
_symmetry.space_group_name_H-M   'P 1'
#
loop_
_entity.id
_entity.type
_entity.pdbx_description
1 polymer ?
#
loop_
_entity_poly.entity_id
_entity_poly.type
_entity_poly.pdbx_seq_one_letter_code
_entity_poly.pdbx_strand_id
1 'polypeptide(L)'
;MSEKSCPAANASPFRNWQRPDLPSKCTYYEAKSMKESPHIHKELKPKPKIMPNVLYNIGNTPLVKVNRITQEENIPCDVYAKCEFFNAGGSVKDRIGLRMIEDAEAAGMLKPGDVLIEPTSGNTGIGIALGAAVKGYRCIIVMPEKMSMEKVDVLRALGAEIVRTPTSAAFDSPESHIGVAKRLMEEIPNAHILDQYRNPSNPLAHFDGTAEEILQACDDKVDMVVVGAGTGGTLTGIARKIKARCPNCKVIGVDPLGSVIAEPESLNKTDVTFYEVEGVGYDFIPTVCDRKLVDKWYKSDDKESFIMARRMIRQEGLLCGGSSGSAMANALKAIKDFGMKAGQKCVVILPDSIRNYMTKFLSDDWMSQRNFLESTKVSGKSNECTNGKNRWSSLHVSALQLRAPLTVTPTVTIQETLEILNKEGFDQVPVVNDAGDILGMITVGNMMAQVVRSKVKPSDPVSKAMYKQFKMVSMATSLGEISRMLDTDHFVLVVHGQRQCKWSSLHVSALQLRAPLTVTPTVTIQETLEILNKEGFDQVPVVNDAGDILGMVTVGNMMAQVVRSKVKPSDPVSKAMYKQFKMVSMATSLGEISRMLDTDHFVLVVHGQRQYEGNNFVSKKQMIFGIATRIDLLNFITQHQSLEDQ
;
A
#
# COMPACT_ATOMS: atom_id res chain seq x y z
N MET A 1 5.89 -55.02 38.65
CA MET A 1 5.34 -54.43 37.40
C MET A 1 5.80 -52.99 37.35
N SER A 2 6.91 -52.73 36.67
CA SER A 2 7.50 -51.39 36.54
C SER A 2 7.07 -50.78 35.21
N GLU A 3 6.32 -49.70 35.25
CA GLU A 3 6.02 -48.87 34.10
C GLU A 3 7.32 -48.32 33.50
N LYS A 4 7.58 -48.71 32.24
CA LYS A 4 8.67 -48.14 31.44
C LYS A 4 8.21 -46.77 30.94
N SER A 5 8.88 -45.73 31.40
CA SER A 5 8.86 -44.40 30.78
C SER A 5 9.30 -44.51 29.32
N CYS A 6 8.47 -44.01 28.40
CA CYS A 6 8.82 -43.84 27.00
C CYS A 6 9.94 -42.78 26.89
N PRO A 7 11.02 -43.00 26.12
CA PRO A 7 12.06 -41.99 25.97
C PRO A 7 11.52 -40.80 25.19
N ALA A 8 11.80 -39.60 25.69
CA ALA A 8 11.46 -38.33 25.04
C ALA A 8 11.90 -38.36 23.57
N ALA A 9 10.94 -38.23 22.65
CA ALA A 9 11.21 -38.08 21.23
C ALA A 9 12.12 -36.85 21.03
N ASN A 10 13.27 -37.05 20.39
CA ASN A 10 14.21 -36.02 19.98
C ASN A 10 13.47 -34.76 19.51
N ALA A 11 13.61 -33.66 20.25
CA ALA A 11 13.12 -32.36 19.82
C ALA A 11 13.89 -31.96 18.55
N SER A 12 13.19 -31.92 17.41
CA SER A 12 13.72 -31.33 16.17
C SER A 12 14.25 -29.92 16.49
N PRO A 13 15.45 -29.53 16.02
CA PRO A 13 16.01 -28.20 16.28
C PRO A 13 15.13 -27.05 15.73
N PHE A 14 14.13 -27.36 14.90
CA PHE A 14 13.12 -26.39 14.44
C PHE A 14 11.99 -26.12 15.44
N ARG A 15 11.85 -26.88 16.53
CA ARG A 15 10.78 -26.64 17.52
C ARG A 15 10.99 -25.41 18.41
N ASN A 16 12.21 -24.84 18.43
CA ASN A 16 12.52 -23.61 19.16
C ASN A 16 12.76 -22.47 18.17
N TRP A 17 11.72 -21.73 17.82
CA TRP A 17 11.80 -20.60 16.90
C TRP A 17 12.81 -19.53 17.37
N GLN A 18 13.64 -19.07 16.44
CA GLN A 18 14.66 -18.05 16.66
C GLN A 18 14.41 -16.90 15.70
N ARG A 19 14.71 -15.66 16.14
CA ARG A 19 14.53 -14.48 15.30
C ARG A 19 15.39 -14.60 14.02
N PRO A 20 14.90 -14.13 12.86
CA PRO A 20 15.61 -14.21 11.59
C PRO A 20 16.84 -13.28 11.52
N ASP A 21 16.96 -12.35 12.48
CA ASP A 21 17.96 -11.28 12.53
C ASP A 21 19.05 -11.48 13.59
N LEU A 22 19.11 -12.66 14.22
CA LEU A 22 20.19 -12.90 15.18
C LEU A 22 21.55 -12.85 14.47
N PRO A 23 22.59 -12.29 15.11
CA PRO A 23 23.94 -12.33 14.57
C PRO A 23 24.37 -13.76 14.21
N SER A 24 25.05 -13.90 13.07
CA SER A 24 25.59 -15.18 12.64
C SER A 24 26.65 -15.70 13.62
N LYS A 25 26.60 -17.00 13.91
CA LYS A 25 27.62 -17.72 14.70
C LYS A 25 28.68 -18.38 13.81
N CYS A 26 28.65 -18.13 12.50
CA CYS A 26 29.58 -18.72 11.55
C CYS A 26 31.00 -18.18 11.74
N THR A 27 31.98 -19.06 11.96
CA THR A 27 33.40 -18.74 12.17
C THR A 27 34.22 -18.74 10.87
N TYR A 28 33.58 -18.44 9.73
CA TYR A 28 34.22 -18.51 8.39
C TYR A 28 35.56 -17.77 8.29
N TYR A 29 35.70 -16.62 8.97
CA TYR A 29 36.93 -15.81 8.93
C TYR A 29 38.05 -16.33 9.84
N GLU A 30 37.73 -17.22 10.77
CA GLU A 30 38.69 -17.83 11.69
C GLU A 30 39.27 -19.14 11.11
N ALA A 31 38.56 -19.76 10.17
CA ALA A 31 38.99 -20.99 9.51
C ALA A 31 40.25 -20.74 8.66
N LYS A 32 41.27 -21.58 8.85
CA LYS A 32 42.54 -21.49 8.09
C LYS A 32 42.42 -22.12 6.71
N SER A 33 41.45 -23.01 6.51
CA SER A 33 41.17 -23.65 5.23
C SER A 33 39.72 -24.12 5.12
N MET A 34 39.26 -24.36 3.89
CA MET A 34 37.92 -24.93 3.65
C MET A 34 37.74 -26.33 4.26
N LYS A 35 38.83 -27.05 4.57
CA LYS A 35 38.75 -28.36 5.25
C LYS A 35 38.25 -28.26 6.69
N GLU A 36 38.35 -27.08 7.29
CA GLU A 36 37.86 -26.80 8.66
C GLU A 36 36.38 -26.37 8.66
N SER A 37 35.76 -26.21 7.49
CA SER A 37 34.34 -25.88 7.38
C SER A 37 33.50 -27.03 7.96
N PRO A 38 32.59 -26.76 8.92
CA PRO A 38 31.69 -27.78 9.46
C PRO A 38 30.51 -28.09 8.51
N HIS A 39 30.42 -27.39 7.39
CA HIS A 39 29.29 -27.49 6.47
C HIS A 39 29.50 -28.57 5.41
N ILE A 40 28.40 -29.20 4.99
CA ILE A 40 28.39 -30.07 3.82
C ILE A 40 28.65 -29.20 2.60
N HIS A 41 29.71 -29.48 1.84
CA HIS A 41 30.01 -28.80 0.58
C HIS A 41 29.68 -29.72 -0.60
N LYS A 42 29.05 -29.18 -1.64
CA LYS A 42 28.69 -29.91 -2.86
C LYS A 42 29.58 -29.44 -4.01
N GLU A 43 30.20 -30.36 -4.74
CA GLU A 43 30.95 -30.01 -5.95
C GLU A 43 30.00 -29.68 -7.10
N LEU A 44 30.42 -28.76 -7.97
CA LEU A 44 29.70 -28.44 -9.19
C LEU A 44 29.70 -29.66 -10.13
N LYS A 45 28.52 -30.17 -10.44
CA LYS A 45 28.35 -31.33 -11.32
C LYS A 45 27.87 -30.91 -12.72
N PRO A 46 28.40 -31.53 -13.78
CA PRO A 46 27.89 -31.30 -15.12
C PRO A 46 26.45 -31.78 -15.23
N LYS A 47 25.65 -31.09 -16.03
CA LYS A 47 24.26 -31.47 -16.30
C LYS A 47 24.21 -32.85 -16.99
N PRO A 48 23.42 -33.80 -16.48
CA PRO A 48 23.32 -35.12 -17.11
C PRO A 48 22.64 -35.03 -18.48
N LYS A 49 22.99 -35.93 -19.40
CA LYS A 49 22.39 -35.98 -20.76
C LYS A 49 20.87 -36.21 -20.70
N ILE A 50 20.44 -37.10 -19.81
CA ILE A 50 19.04 -37.34 -19.48
C ILE A 50 18.89 -37.00 -18.00
N MET A 51 18.03 -36.03 -17.70
CA MET A 51 17.76 -35.60 -16.33
C MET A 51 16.79 -36.57 -15.65
N PRO A 52 17.11 -37.14 -14.47
CA PRO A 52 16.19 -38.04 -13.76
C PRO A 52 14.86 -37.40 -13.38
N ASN A 53 14.88 -36.10 -13.07
CA ASN A 53 13.70 -35.27 -12.88
C ASN A 53 14.07 -33.79 -13.09
N VAL A 54 13.07 -32.91 -12.99
CA VAL A 54 13.23 -31.47 -13.27
C VAL A 54 14.18 -30.74 -12.30
N LEU A 55 14.42 -31.28 -11.09
CA LEU A 55 15.31 -30.64 -10.10
C LEU A 55 16.77 -30.63 -10.57
N TYR A 56 17.16 -31.54 -11.48
CA TYR A 56 18.47 -31.53 -12.14
C TYR A 56 18.64 -30.39 -13.16
N ASN A 57 17.57 -29.64 -13.46
CA ASN A 57 17.61 -28.39 -14.23
C ASN A 57 17.73 -27.15 -13.31
N ILE A 58 18.18 -27.33 -12.07
CA ILE A 58 18.55 -26.25 -11.16
C ILE A 58 20.08 -26.13 -11.15
N GLY A 59 20.58 -24.93 -11.40
CA GLY A 59 21.99 -24.64 -11.61
C GLY A 59 22.43 -24.77 -13.06
N ASN A 60 23.74 -24.64 -13.28
CA ASN A 60 24.36 -24.56 -14.61
C ASN A 60 23.70 -23.47 -15.50
N THR A 61 23.41 -22.32 -14.91
CA THR A 61 22.68 -21.24 -15.60
C THR A 61 23.60 -20.49 -16.58
N PRO A 62 23.07 -19.97 -17.70
CA PRO A 62 23.87 -19.24 -18.68
C PRO A 62 24.55 -17.99 -18.10
N LEU A 63 25.78 -17.73 -18.55
CA LEU A 63 26.46 -16.44 -18.39
C LEU A 63 26.48 -15.75 -19.76
N VAL A 64 25.66 -14.72 -19.94
CA VAL A 64 25.36 -14.10 -21.24
C VAL A 64 25.98 -12.71 -21.32
N LYS A 65 26.73 -12.42 -22.38
CA LYS A 65 27.32 -11.08 -22.59
C LYS A 65 26.23 -10.04 -22.89
N VAL A 66 26.28 -8.90 -22.21
CA VAL A 66 25.39 -7.74 -22.42
C VAL A 66 26.05 -6.81 -23.44
N ASN A 67 25.39 -6.52 -24.56
CA ASN A 67 26.03 -5.89 -25.72
C ASN A 67 25.45 -4.51 -26.05
N ARG A 68 24.13 -4.39 -26.24
CA ARG A 68 23.51 -3.15 -26.72
C ARG A 68 23.48 -2.08 -25.65
N ILE A 69 23.11 -2.45 -24.42
CA ILE A 69 23.07 -1.53 -23.28
C ILE A 69 24.48 -0.99 -22.99
N THR A 70 25.49 -1.86 -22.97
CA THR A 70 26.88 -1.46 -22.69
C THR A 70 27.44 -0.54 -23.78
N GLN A 71 27.13 -0.81 -25.06
CA GLN A 71 27.49 0.08 -26.17
C GLN A 71 26.81 1.45 -26.07
N GLU A 72 25.50 1.48 -25.82
CA GLU A 72 24.73 2.73 -25.66
C GLU A 72 25.24 3.57 -24.48
N GLU A 73 25.66 2.92 -23.40
CA GLU A 73 26.15 3.55 -22.16
C GLU A 73 27.66 3.83 -22.17
N ASN A 74 28.35 3.56 -23.29
CA ASN A 74 29.81 3.69 -23.47
C ASN A 74 30.62 2.96 -22.38
N ILE A 75 30.20 1.75 -22.04
CA ILE A 75 30.88 0.92 -21.04
C ILE A 75 32.09 0.22 -21.65
N PRO A 76 33.31 0.44 -21.12
CA PRO A 76 34.54 -0.07 -21.74
C PRO A 76 34.86 -1.52 -21.37
N CYS A 77 34.37 -2.03 -20.23
CA CYS A 77 34.62 -3.40 -19.76
C CYS A 77 33.57 -4.39 -20.29
N ASP A 78 33.86 -5.69 -20.21
CA ASP A 78 32.87 -6.70 -20.53
C ASP A 78 31.84 -6.86 -19.39
N VAL A 79 30.56 -6.78 -19.72
CA VAL A 79 29.47 -7.04 -18.75
C VAL A 79 28.75 -8.33 -19.13
N TYR A 80 28.59 -9.20 -18.13
CA TYR A 80 27.92 -10.48 -18.28
C TYR A 80 26.73 -10.59 -17.31
N ALA A 81 25.60 -11.05 -17.82
CA ALA A 81 24.41 -11.39 -17.05
C ALA A 81 24.44 -12.87 -16.67
N LYS A 82 24.42 -13.18 -15.37
CA LYS A 82 24.20 -14.54 -14.87
C LYS A 82 22.68 -14.78 -14.76
N CYS A 83 22.15 -15.53 -15.73
CA CYS A 83 20.71 -15.64 -15.97
C CYS A 83 20.05 -16.72 -15.11
N GLU A 84 19.84 -16.41 -13.83
CA GLU A 84 19.23 -17.33 -12.85
C GLU A 84 17.75 -17.63 -13.10
N PHE A 85 17.11 -16.87 -13.99
CA PHE A 85 15.73 -17.11 -14.41
C PHE A 85 15.54 -18.34 -15.32
N PHE A 86 16.63 -19.01 -15.74
CA PHE A 86 16.59 -20.28 -16.48
C PHE A 86 16.52 -21.53 -15.59
N ASN A 87 16.62 -21.38 -14.26
CA ASN A 87 16.37 -22.50 -13.35
C ASN A 87 14.92 -23.02 -13.53
N ALA A 88 14.69 -24.29 -13.17
CA ALA A 88 13.42 -24.99 -13.38
C ALA A 88 12.15 -24.25 -12.89
N GLY A 89 12.19 -23.65 -11.72
CA GLY A 89 11.09 -22.86 -11.12
C GLY A 89 11.06 -21.40 -11.58
N GLY A 90 12.09 -20.98 -12.33
CA GLY A 90 12.21 -19.66 -12.96
C GLY A 90 12.94 -18.62 -12.11
N SER A 91 13.71 -19.03 -11.10
CA SER A 91 14.47 -18.09 -10.26
C SER A 91 15.73 -18.66 -9.60
N VAL A 92 16.59 -17.76 -9.12
CA VAL A 92 17.77 -18.07 -8.30
C VAL A 92 17.43 -18.83 -7.02
N LYS A 93 16.18 -18.73 -6.53
CA LYS A 93 15.76 -19.33 -5.27
C LYS A 93 15.50 -20.83 -5.39
N ASP A 94 15.42 -21.37 -6.60
CA ASP A 94 15.32 -22.81 -6.83
C ASP A 94 16.55 -23.53 -6.27
N ARG A 95 17.74 -22.88 -6.36
CA ARG A 95 18.99 -23.39 -5.80
C ARG A 95 18.90 -23.61 -4.30
N ILE A 96 18.38 -22.61 -3.57
CA ILE A 96 18.30 -22.68 -2.11
C ILE A 96 17.16 -23.58 -1.67
N GLY A 97 16.03 -23.60 -2.40
CA GLY A 97 14.92 -24.49 -2.14
C GLY A 97 15.37 -25.96 -2.21
N LEU A 98 16.05 -26.33 -3.29
CA LEU A 98 16.61 -27.68 -3.44
C LEU A 98 17.68 -27.97 -2.38
N ARG A 99 18.63 -27.06 -2.17
CA ARG A 99 19.74 -27.26 -1.22
C ARG A 99 19.24 -27.45 0.22
N MET A 100 18.29 -26.63 0.67
CA MET A 100 17.71 -26.74 2.01
C MET A 100 16.95 -28.07 2.20
N ILE A 101 16.18 -28.52 1.20
CA ILE A 101 15.48 -29.81 1.25
C ILE A 101 16.49 -30.97 1.32
N GLU A 102 17.48 -31.00 0.41
CA GLU A 102 18.45 -32.09 0.36
C GLU A 102 19.32 -32.17 1.62
N ASP A 103 19.73 -31.02 2.18
CA ASP A 103 20.54 -31.02 3.39
C ASP A 103 19.69 -31.44 4.62
N ALA A 104 18.40 -31.09 4.66
CA ALA A 104 17.47 -31.56 5.69
C ALA A 104 17.16 -33.07 5.56
N GLU A 105 17.03 -33.60 4.34
CA GLU A 105 16.92 -35.04 4.07
C GLU A 105 18.20 -35.77 4.52
N ALA A 106 19.37 -35.27 4.15
CA ALA A 106 20.66 -35.87 4.51
C ALA A 106 20.91 -35.88 6.03
N ALA A 107 20.42 -34.86 6.74
CA ALA A 107 20.46 -34.80 8.20
C ALA A 107 19.39 -35.68 8.88
N GLY A 108 18.55 -36.40 8.12
CA GLY A 108 17.47 -37.24 8.64
C GLY A 108 16.31 -36.47 9.28
N MET A 109 16.29 -35.15 9.07
CA MET A 109 15.31 -34.22 9.66
C MET A 109 13.99 -34.26 8.91
N LEU A 110 14.05 -34.37 7.58
CA LEU A 110 12.89 -34.44 6.70
C LEU A 110 12.64 -35.90 6.30
N LYS A 111 11.43 -36.42 6.56
CA LYS A 111 11.01 -37.80 6.26
C LYS A 111 9.94 -37.82 5.18
N PRO A 112 9.83 -38.89 4.35
CA PRO A 112 8.80 -38.96 3.31
C PRO A 112 7.39 -38.66 3.84
N GLY A 113 6.69 -37.74 3.19
CA GLY A 113 5.34 -37.31 3.59
C GLY A 113 5.29 -36.19 4.65
N ASP A 114 6.43 -35.72 5.17
CA ASP A 114 6.49 -34.56 6.06
C ASP A 114 5.96 -33.28 5.37
N VAL A 115 5.65 -32.27 6.19
CA VAL A 115 5.11 -30.99 5.73
C VAL A 115 6.19 -29.92 5.74
N LEU A 116 6.36 -29.22 4.62
CA LEU A 116 7.24 -28.06 4.50
C LEU A 116 6.42 -26.77 4.62
N ILE A 117 6.83 -25.88 5.51
CA ILE A 117 6.23 -24.56 5.69
C ILE A 117 7.31 -23.51 5.46
N GLU A 118 7.10 -22.52 4.59
CA GLU A 118 8.10 -21.46 4.41
C GLU A 118 7.48 -20.05 4.39
N PRO A 119 7.98 -19.13 5.24
CA PRO A 119 7.69 -17.70 5.15
C PRO A 119 8.52 -17.04 4.04
N THR A 120 7.88 -16.52 2.99
CA THR A 120 8.62 -16.05 1.80
C THR A 120 7.93 -14.96 0.99
N SER A 121 8.74 -14.18 0.27
CA SER A 121 8.34 -13.19 -0.75
C SER A 121 8.03 -13.81 -2.12
N GLY A 122 8.03 -15.14 -2.21
CA GLY A 122 7.41 -15.92 -3.30
C GLY A 122 8.36 -16.87 -4.01
N ASN A 123 9.52 -16.39 -4.48
CA ASN A 123 10.42 -17.22 -5.31
C ASN A 123 11.00 -18.42 -4.54
N THR A 124 11.38 -18.25 -3.26
CA THR A 124 11.79 -19.38 -2.41
C THR A 124 10.64 -20.35 -2.19
N GLY A 125 9.41 -19.84 -2.04
CA GLY A 125 8.21 -20.67 -1.99
C GLY A 125 8.03 -21.52 -3.24
N ILE A 126 8.25 -20.95 -4.43
CA ILE A 126 8.17 -21.68 -5.70
C ILE A 126 9.26 -22.76 -5.78
N GLY A 127 10.50 -22.44 -5.40
CA GLY A 127 11.60 -23.41 -5.37
C GLY A 127 11.34 -24.58 -4.41
N ILE A 128 10.83 -24.29 -3.21
CA ILE A 128 10.46 -25.31 -2.22
C ILE A 128 9.24 -26.11 -2.68
N ALA A 129 8.19 -25.46 -3.20
CA ALA A 129 7.00 -26.13 -3.72
C ALA A 129 7.32 -27.05 -4.91
N LEU A 130 8.23 -26.64 -5.80
CA LEU A 130 8.72 -27.48 -6.89
C LEU A 130 9.46 -28.72 -6.34
N GLY A 131 10.36 -28.52 -5.37
CA GLY A 131 11.04 -29.62 -4.68
C GLY A 131 10.06 -30.56 -3.98
N ALA A 132 9.08 -30.01 -3.27
CA ALA A 132 8.03 -30.74 -2.57
C ALA A 132 7.16 -31.58 -3.51
N ALA A 133 6.73 -31.00 -4.64
CA ALA A 133 5.93 -31.69 -5.64
C ALA A 133 6.68 -32.91 -6.23
N VAL A 134 7.98 -32.77 -6.49
CA VAL A 134 8.80 -33.86 -7.05
C VAL A 134 9.15 -34.93 -6.01
N LYS A 135 9.39 -34.53 -4.76
CA LYS A 135 9.85 -35.43 -3.68
C LYS A 135 8.70 -35.98 -2.80
N GLY A 136 7.47 -35.52 -3.01
CA GLY A 136 6.29 -36.02 -2.30
C GLY A 136 6.08 -35.41 -0.91
N TYR A 137 6.42 -34.14 -0.72
CA TYR A 137 6.13 -33.40 0.51
C TYR A 137 4.87 -32.55 0.36
N ARG A 138 4.09 -32.42 1.44
CA ARG A 138 3.04 -31.40 1.52
C ARG A 138 3.71 -30.04 1.71
N CYS A 139 3.27 -29.01 0.99
CA CYS A 139 3.91 -27.69 1.04
C CYS A 139 2.89 -26.60 1.40
N ILE A 140 3.25 -25.74 2.36
CA ILE A 140 2.46 -24.59 2.79
C ILE A 140 3.33 -23.34 2.70
N ILE A 141 2.92 -22.38 1.88
CA ILE A 141 3.63 -21.13 1.69
C ILE A 141 2.90 -20.00 2.40
N VAL A 142 3.61 -19.29 3.27
CA VAL A 142 3.10 -18.11 3.97
C VAL A 142 3.72 -16.87 3.35
N MET A 143 2.89 -16.00 2.76
CA MET A 143 3.38 -14.82 2.02
C MET A 143 2.53 -13.56 2.29
N PRO A 144 3.13 -12.36 2.22
CA PRO A 144 2.37 -11.11 2.28
C PRO A 144 1.37 -10.92 1.14
N GLU A 145 0.34 -10.10 1.36
CA GLU A 145 -0.68 -9.76 0.36
C GLU A 145 -0.13 -9.00 -0.86
N LYS A 146 0.93 -8.18 -0.72
CA LYS A 146 1.51 -7.42 -1.84
C LYS A 146 2.11 -8.26 -2.97
N MET A 147 2.41 -9.53 -2.70
CA MET A 147 3.06 -10.42 -3.66
C MET A 147 2.10 -10.74 -4.81
N SER A 148 2.63 -10.73 -6.04
CA SER A 148 1.86 -10.86 -7.27
C SER A 148 0.94 -12.08 -7.33
N MET A 149 -0.15 -11.98 -8.09
CA MET A 149 -1.10 -13.08 -8.27
C MET A 149 -0.51 -14.21 -9.10
N GLU A 150 0.38 -13.87 -10.03
CA GLU A 150 1.11 -14.84 -10.86
C GLU A 150 1.92 -15.82 -10.00
N LYS A 151 2.54 -15.35 -8.91
CA LYS A 151 3.22 -16.23 -7.95
C LYS A 151 2.26 -17.18 -7.25
N VAL A 152 1.07 -16.71 -6.89
CA VAL A 152 0.05 -17.53 -6.26
C VAL A 152 -0.47 -18.60 -7.19
N ASP A 153 -0.69 -18.27 -8.46
CA ASP A 153 -1.20 -19.24 -9.43
C ASP A 153 -0.17 -20.34 -9.71
N VAL A 154 1.11 -19.99 -9.82
CA VAL A 154 2.21 -20.97 -9.91
C VAL A 154 2.26 -21.88 -8.69
N LEU A 155 2.17 -21.32 -7.48
CA LEU A 155 2.23 -22.10 -6.24
C LEU A 155 1.05 -23.07 -6.11
N ARG A 156 -0.16 -22.63 -6.44
CA ARG A 156 -1.34 -23.51 -6.48
C ARG A 156 -1.18 -24.63 -7.51
N ALA A 157 -0.66 -24.32 -8.69
CA ALA A 157 -0.41 -25.32 -9.74
C ALA A 157 0.64 -26.36 -9.32
N LEU A 158 1.61 -25.97 -8.48
CA LEU A 158 2.58 -26.89 -7.87
C LEU A 158 2.00 -27.69 -6.68
N GLY A 159 0.73 -27.47 -6.32
CA GLY A 159 0.07 -28.16 -5.20
C GLY A 159 0.39 -27.58 -3.82
N ALA A 160 0.96 -26.37 -3.75
CA ALA A 160 1.20 -25.71 -2.46
C ALA A 160 -0.08 -25.06 -1.92
N GLU A 161 -0.30 -25.21 -0.62
CA GLU A 161 -1.29 -24.44 0.12
C GLU A 161 -0.74 -23.04 0.40
N ILE A 162 -1.59 -22.02 0.38
CA ILE A 162 -1.16 -20.63 0.46
C ILE A 162 -1.90 -19.92 1.60
N VAL A 163 -1.13 -19.34 2.51
CA VAL A 163 -1.61 -18.49 3.58
C VAL A 163 -1.11 -17.07 3.33
N ARG A 164 -2.05 -16.11 3.26
CA ARG A 164 -1.73 -14.69 3.07
C ARG A 164 -1.65 -13.98 4.42
N THR A 165 -0.72 -13.05 4.56
CA THR A 165 -0.58 -12.18 5.76
C THR A 165 -0.61 -10.69 5.39
N PRO A 166 -1.02 -9.79 6.30
CA PRO A 166 -1.00 -8.35 6.05
C PRO A 166 0.41 -7.86 5.68
N THR A 167 0.50 -7.00 4.65
CA THR A 167 1.80 -6.45 4.20
C THR A 167 2.40 -5.47 5.21
N SER A 168 1.57 -4.78 5.97
CA SER A 168 1.99 -3.77 6.96
C SER A 168 2.42 -4.36 8.31
N ALA A 169 2.33 -5.67 8.50
CA ALA A 169 2.75 -6.32 9.74
C ALA A 169 4.28 -6.29 9.86
N ALA A 170 4.80 -5.77 10.97
CA ALA A 170 6.22 -5.84 11.29
C ALA A 170 6.70 -7.30 11.36
N PHE A 171 7.97 -7.56 11.05
CA PHE A 171 8.46 -8.94 10.98
C PHE A 171 8.32 -9.73 12.30
N ASP A 172 8.37 -9.05 13.44
CA ASP A 172 8.24 -9.60 14.80
C ASP A 172 6.80 -9.67 15.32
N SER A 173 5.81 -9.20 14.54
CA SER A 173 4.39 -9.34 14.90
C SER A 173 3.90 -10.78 14.72
N PRO A 174 2.98 -11.27 15.57
CA PRO A 174 2.34 -12.59 15.41
C PRO A 174 1.59 -12.78 14.08
N GLU A 175 1.17 -11.69 13.45
CA GLU A 175 0.46 -11.63 12.18
C GLU A 175 1.40 -11.55 10.97
N SER A 176 2.71 -11.41 11.20
CA SER A 176 3.71 -11.44 10.15
C SER A 176 3.74 -12.82 9.49
N HIS A 177 4.16 -12.88 8.22
CA HIS A 177 4.37 -14.15 7.52
C HIS A 177 5.30 -15.10 8.30
N ILE A 178 6.25 -14.58 9.08
CA ILE A 178 7.14 -15.37 9.94
C ILE A 178 6.38 -15.91 11.16
N GLY A 179 5.63 -15.05 11.86
CA GLY A 179 4.83 -15.44 13.03
C GLY A 179 3.74 -16.46 12.68
N VAL A 180 3.06 -16.28 11.55
CA VAL A 180 2.05 -17.21 11.05
C VAL A 180 2.65 -18.55 10.64
N ALA A 181 3.79 -18.55 9.92
CA ALA A 181 4.48 -19.79 9.57
C ALA A 181 4.86 -20.60 10.82
N LYS A 182 5.38 -19.93 11.86
CA LYS A 182 5.70 -20.55 13.14
C LYS A 182 4.48 -21.22 13.78
N ARG A 183 3.36 -20.49 13.89
CA ARG A 183 2.13 -21.02 14.47
C ARG A 183 1.64 -22.27 13.72
N LEU A 184 1.66 -22.23 12.39
CA LEU A 184 1.29 -23.38 11.57
C LEU A 184 2.21 -24.59 11.80
N MET A 185 3.51 -24.38 11.98
CA MET A 185 4.46 -25.45 12.30
C MET A 185 4.20 -26.08 13.68
N GLU A 186 3.75 -25.29 14.65
CA GLU A 186 3.37 -25.79 15.99
C GLU A 186 2.05 -26.57 15.96
N GLU A 187 1.11 -26.19 15.10
CA GLU A 187 -0.21 -26.81 14.97
C GLU A 187 -0.21 -28.06 14.06
N ILE A 188 0.69 -28.14 13.09
CA ILE A 188 0.72 -29.21 12.09
C ILE A 188 1.78 -30.26 12.46
N PRO A 189 1.39 -31.52 12.72
CA PRO A 189 2.33 -32.60 12.99
C PRO A 189 3.32 -32.82 11.84
N ASN A 190 4.57 -33.14 12.17
CA ASN A 190 5.66 -33.38 11.20
C ASN A 190 5.89 -32.22 10.22
N ALA A 191 5.55 -30.99 10.63
CA ALA A 191 5.86 -29.79 9.87
C ALA A 191 7.24 -29.23 10.22
N HIS A 192 7.91 -28.69 9.21
CA HIS A 192 9.23 -28.08 9.34
C HIS A 192 9.28 -26.76 8.58
N ILE A 193 9.94 -25.77 9.18
CA ILE A 193 10.33 -24.53 8.51
C ILE A 193 11.81 -24.63 8.16
N LEU A 194 12.15 -24.51 6.88
CA LEU A 194 13.54 -24.60 6.45
C LEU A 194 14.32 -23.31 6.72
N ASP A 195 13.62 -22.17 6.75
CA ASP A 195 14.11 -20.86 7.20
C ASP A 195 15.28 -20.31 6.38
N GLN A 196 14.96 -19.77 5.20
CA GLN A 196 15.92 -19.12 4.32
C GLN A 196 16.75 -17.97 4.97
N TYR A 197 16.32 -17.39 6.09
CA TYR A 197 17.00 -16.27 6.73
C TYR A 197 18.15 -16.70 7.63
N ARG A 198 18.11 -17.94 8.14
CA ARG A 198 19.09 -18.51 9.08
C ARG A 198 19.83 -19.72 8.53
N ASN A 199 19.24 -20.44 7.59
CA ASN A 199 19.75 -21.73 7.15
C ASN A 199 21.04 -21.58 6.30
N PRO A 200 22.17 -22.19 6.72
CA PRO A 200 23.44 -22.08 5.99
C PRO A 200 23.36 -22.66 4.57
N SER A 201 22.42 -23.57 4.31
CA SER A 201 22.13 -24.12 2.98
C SER A 201 21.85 -23.03 1.93
N ASN A 202 21.28 -21.88 2.33
CA ASN A 202 21.03 -20.75 1.44
C ASN A 202 22.34 -20.16 0.88
N PRO A 203 23.23 -19.53 1.69
CA PRO A 203 24.49 -19.03 1.16
C PRO A 203 25.40 -20.13 0.60
N LEU A 204 25.35 -21.36 1.13
CA LEU A 204 26.13 -22.48 0.61
C LEU A 204 25.72 -22.91 -0.80
N ALA A 205 24.43 -22.85 -1.16
CA ALA A 205 24.01 -23.12 -2.53
C ALA A 205 24.68 -22.18 -3.56
N HIS A 206 24.96 -20.95 -3.14
CA HIS A 206 25.61 -19.95 -3.97
C HIS A 206 27.13 -20.02 -3.90
N PHE A 207 27.69 -20.37 -2.74
CA PHE A 207 29.13 -20.60 -2.56
C PHE A 207 29.60 -21.81 -3.37
N ASP A 208 28.88 -22.93 -3.29
CA ASP A 208 29.22 -24.21 -3.93
C ASP A 208 28.76 -24.30 -5.39
N GLY A 209 27.69 -23.59 -5.75
CA GLY A 209 27.07 -23.64 -7.08
C GLY A 209 27.31 -22.37 -7.87
N THR A 210 26.53 -21.32 -7.58
CA THR A 210 26.49 -20.10 -8.41
C THR A 210 27.87 -19.47 -8.61
N ALA A 211 28.68 -19.38 -7.57
CA ALA A 211 30.00 -18.76 -7.63
C ALA A 211 31.01 -19.62 -8.41
N GLU A 212 31.00 -20.94 -8.22
CA GLU A 212 31.84 -21.87 -8.98
C GLU A 212 31.49 -21.83 -10.47
N GLU A 213 30.20 -21.76 -10.82
CA GLU A 213 29.76 -21.61 -12.21
C GLU A 213 30.27 -20.30 -12.83
N ILE A 214 30.29 -19.20 -12.07
CA ILE A 214 30.82 -17.91 -12.53
C ILE A 214 32.33 -18.01 -12.73
N LEU A 215 33.07 -18.56 -11.76
CA LEU A 215 34.52 -18.73 -11.84
C LEU A 215 34.92 -19.61 -13.01
N GLN A 216 34.23 -20.74 -13.20
CA GLN A 216 34.46 -21.64 -14.32
C GLN A 216 34.20 -20.94 -15.66
N ALA A 217 33.08 -20.22 -15.80
CA ALA A 217 32.74 -19.53 -17.05
C ALA A 217 33.65 -18.33 -17.36
N CYS A 218 34.33 -17.79 -16.34
CA CYS A 218 35.23 -16.64 -16.49
C CYS A 218 36.72 -17.00 -16.42
N ASP A 219 37.08 -18.29 -16.37
CA ASP A 219 38.46 -18.78 -16.18
C ASP A 219 39.16 -18.14 -14.98
N ASP A 220 38.47 -18.08 -13.83
CA ASP A 220 38.94 -17.42 -12.59
C ASP A 220 39.32 -15.93 -12.77
N LYS A 221 38.82 -15.27 -13.82
CA LYS A 221 39.08 -13.85 -14.10
C LYS A 221 37.79 -13.05 -14.01
N VAL A 222 37.46 -12.57 -12.82
CA VAL A 222 36.31 -11.69 -12.54
C VAL A 222 36.80 -10.47 -11.78
N ASP A 223 36.45 -9.27 -12.26
CA ASP A 223 36.90 -8.01 -11.67
C ASP A 223 35.80 -7.35 -10.83
N MET A 224 34.53 -7.61 -11.14
CA MET A 224 33.39 -7.11 -10.39
C MET A 224 32.22 -8.11 -10.42
N VAL A 225 31.54 -8.28 -9.30
CA VAL A 225 30.25 -8.98 -9.19
C VAL A 225 29.22 -8.06 -8.56
N VAL A 226 28.03 -7.99 -9.14
CA VAL A 226 26.93 -7.11 -8.70
C VAL A 226 25.71 -7.95 -8.35
N VAL A 227 25.23 -7.83 -7.11
CA VAL A 227 24.20 -8.71 -6.54
C VAL A 227 23.16 -7.89 -5.77
N GLY A 228 21.88 -8.06 -6.12
CA GLY A 228 20.76 -7.54 -5.30
C GLY A 228 20.59 -8.32 -4.00
N ALA A 229 20.44 -7.63 -2.88
CA ALA A 229 20.33 -8.24 -1.56
C ALA A 229 18.87 -8.35 -1.10
N GLY A 230 18.38 -9.58 -0.95
CA GLY A 230 17.16 -9.91 -0.21
C GLY A 230 17.53 -10.55 1.13
N THR A 231 17.49 -11.88 1.21
CA THR A 231 18.03 -12.60 2.39
C THR A 231 19.53 -12.39 2.61
N GLY A 232 20.25 -11.88 1.60
CA GLY A 232 21.70 -11.76 1.60
C GLY A 232 22.46 -13.05 1.23
N GLY A 233 21.79 -14.21 1.18
CA GLY A 233 22.48 -15.49 0.92
C GLY A 233 23.22 -15.57 -0.42
N THR A 234 22.63 -15.06 -1.51
CA THR A 234 23.30 -14.99 -2.82
C THR A 234 24.53 -14.09 -2.78
N LEU A 235 24.41 -12.90 -2.18
CA LEU A 235 25.53 -11.96 -2.00
C LEU A 235 26.65 -12.61 -1.18
N THR A 236 26.33 -13.18 -0.02
CA THR A 236 27.29 -13.78 0.90
C THR A 236 28.00 -14.99 0.30
N GLY A 237 27.26 -15.93 -0.31
CA GLY A 237 27.84 -17.12 -0.91
C GLY A 237 28.79 -16.79 -2.06
N ILE A 238 28.36 -15.89 -2.96
CA ILE A 238 29.19 -15.42 -4.07
C ILE A 238 30.40 -14.65 -3.55
N ALA A 239 30.21 -13.67 -2.66
CA ALA A 239 31.30 -12.84 -2.15
C ALA A 239 32.40 -13.67 -1.48
N ARG A 240 32.02 -14.63 -0.61
CA ARG A 240 32.97 -15.51 0.09
C ARG A 240 33.79 -16.34 -0.88
N LYS A 241 33.16 -16.99 -1.86
CA LYS A 241 33.87 -17.84 -2.84
C LYS A 241 34.71 -17.00 -3.80
N ILE A 242 34.14 -15.95 -4.38
CA ILE A 242 34.83 -15.08 -5.34
C ILE A 242 36.01 -14.38 -4.69
N LYS A 243 35.90 -13.82 -3.47
CA LYS A 243 37.05 -13.20 -2.79
C LYS A 243 38.14 -14.21 -2.43
N ALA A 244 37.80 -15.49 -2.21
CA ALA A 244 38.79 -16.53 -1.96
C ALA A 244 39.61 -16.90 -3.21
N ARG A 245 39.05 -16.75 -4.42
CA ARG A 245 39.67 -17.14 -5.70
C ARG A 245 40.19 -15.95 -6.52
N CYS A 246 39.44 -14.86 -6.50
CA CYS A 246 39.72 -13.58 -7.16
C CYS A 246 39.71 -12.46 -6.09
N PRO A 247 40.75 -12.34 -5.24
CA PRO A 247 40.75 -11.45 -4.08
C PRO A 247 40.55 -9.97 -4.42
N ASN A 248 40.96 -9.57 -5.64
CA ASN A 248 40.83 -8.21 -6.13
C ASN A 248 39.45 -7.89 -6.74
N CYS A 249 38.60 -8.90 -6.95
CA CYS A 249 37.25 -8.70 -7.49
C CYS A 249 36.44 -7.79 -6.56
N LYS A 250 35.78 -6.79 -7.12
CA LYS A 250 34.85 -5.92 -6.39
C LYS A 250 33.50 -6.62 -6.21
N VAL A 251 32.98 -6.63 -4.99
CA VAL A 251 31.65 -7.16 -4.67
C VAL A 251 30.75 -5.98 -4.39
N ILE A 252 29.72 -5.82 -5.23
CA ILE A 252 28.77 -4.71 -5.15
C ILE A 252 27.43 -5.24 -4.67
N GLY A 253 26.95 -4.69 -3.55
CA GLY A 253 25.61 -4.94 -3.03
C GLY A 253 24.61 -3.90 -3.55
N VAL A 254 23.44 -4.35 -3.99
CA VAL A 254 22.33 -3.47 -4.40
C VAL A 254 21.15 -3.67 -3.46
N ASP A 255 20.65 -2.59 -2.90
CA ASP A 255 19.61 -2.60 -1.86
C ASP A 255 18.56 -1.52 -2.15
N PRO A 256 17.25 -1.80 -2.13
CA PRO A 256 16.25 -0.79 -2.46
C PRO A 256 16.15 0.33 -1.41
N LEU A 257 15.74 1.53 -1.83
CA LEU A 257 15.28 2.56 -0.91
C LEU A 257 14.13 2.01 -0.05
N GLY A 258 14.21 2.23 1.26
CA GLY A 258 13.29 1.69 2.27
C GLY A 258 13.75 0.38 2.94
N SER A 259 14.84 -0.22 2.45
CA SER A 259 15.55 -1.32 3.12
C SER A 259 16.69 -0.81 4.00
N VAL A 260 17.07 -1.60 5.02
CA VAL A 260 18.14 -1.31 5.98
C VAL A 260 19.41 -2.15 5.77
N ILE A 261 19.49 -2.95 4.70
CA ILE A 261 20.59 -3.91 4.54
C ILE A 261 21.93 -3.21 4.25
N ALA A 262 21.93 -2.14 3.46
CA ALA A 262 23.14 -1.49 2.97
C ALA A 262 24.00 -0.84 4.07
N GLU A 263 25.30 -0.75 3.81
CA GLU A 263 26.29 -0.02 4.63
C GLU A 263 26.99 1.07 3.80
N PRO A 264 27.36 2.22 4.39
CA PRO A 264 27.09 2.64 5.77
C PRO A 264 25.62 2.99 6.01
N GLU A 265 25.19 2.97 7.28
CA GLU A 265 23.80 3.20 7.70
C GLU A 265 23.21 4.53 7.19
N SER A 266 24.06 5.53 6.91
CA SER A 266 23.63 6.80 6.31
C SER A 266 22.94 6.63 4.96
N LEU A 267 23.22 5.55 4.21
CA LEU A 267 22.56 5.24 2.93
C LEU A 267 21.10 4.79 3.11
N ASN A 268 20.71 4.37 4.31
CA ASN A 268 19.38 3.85 4.59
C ASN A 268 18.39 4.94 5.05
N LYS A 269 18.86 6.19 5.22
CA LYS A 269 18.00 7.32 5.57
C LYS A 269 17.11 7.69 4.38
N THR A 270 15.82 7.40 4.49
CA THR A 270 14.83 7.73 3.45
C THR A 270 13.43 7.87 4.07
N ASP A 271 12.57 8.61 3.38
CA ASP A 271 11.12 8.70 3.61
C ASP A 271 10.34 7.56 2.92
N VAL A 272 11.00 6.79 2.05
CA VAL A 272 10.41 5.63 1.37
C VAL A 272 10.22 4.48 2.35
N THR A 273 8.98 4.13 2.63
CA THR A 273 8.59 2.98 3.48
C THR A 273 8.00 1.82 2.70
N PHE A 274 7.63 2.06 1.44
CA PHE A 274 7.08 1.06 0.52
C PHE A 274 7.76 1.20 -0.85
N TYR A 275 8.05 0.06 -1.46
CA TYR A 275 8.59 -0.06 -2.81
C TYR A 275 7.95 -1.24 -3.54
N GLU A 276 7.84 -1.12 -4.85
CA GLU A 276 7.16 -2.03 -5.77
C GLU A 276 8.05 -3.17 -6.28
N VAL A 277 9.37 -2.97 -6.34
CA VAL A 277 10.32 -4.04 -6.67
C VAL A 277 10.20 -5.16 -5.64
N GLU A 278 10.16 -6.41 -6.13
CA GLU A 278 9.99 -7.59 -5.29
C GLU A 278 11.28 -8.40 -5.18
N GLY A 279 11.49 -9.07 -4.04
CA GLY A 279 12.55 -10.06 -3.85
C GLY A 279 13.89 -9.53 -3.32
N VAL A 280 14.02 -8.22 -3.14
CA VAL A 280 15.17 -7.54 -2.52
C VAL A 280 14.70 -6.60 -1.42
N GLY A 281 15.60 -6.28 -0.47
CA GLY A 281 15.35 -5.41 0.67
C GLY A 281 14.60 -6.05 1.82
N TYR A 282 14.94 -5.65 3.06
CA TYR A 282 14.26 -6.01 4.30
C TYR A 282 14.38 -4.88 5.34
N ASP A 283 13.49 -4.92 6.33
CA ASP A 283 13.47 -4.05 7.53
C ASP A 283 14.33 -4.59 8.68
N PHE A 284 15.02 -5.72 8.47
CA PHE A 284 16.01 -6.31 9.38
C PHE A 284 17.19 -6.88 8.59
N ILE A 285 18.29 -7.22 9.28
CA ILE A 285 19.46 -7.88 8.69
C ILE A 285 19.37 -9.40 8.90
N PRO A 286 19.16 -10.21 7.85
CA PRO A 286 19.06 -11.66 8.02
C PRO A 286 20.36 -12.29 8.54
N THR A 287 20.28 -13.34 9.36
CA THR A 287 21.44 -14.05 9.91
C THR A 287 22.43 -14.54 8.84
N VAL A 288 21.94 -14.95 7.65
CA VAL A 288 22.79 -15.40 6.55
C VAL A 288 23.46 -14.26 5.77
N CYS A 289 23.10 -13.00 6.02
CA CYS A 289 23.65 -11.84 5.32
C CYS A 289 24.97 -11.38 5.96
N ASP A 290 26.07 -11.80 5.35
CA ASP A 290 27.41 -11.31 5.66
C ASP A 290 27.80 -10.12 4.77
N ARG A 291 27.90 -8.94 5.37
CA ARG A 291 28.18 -7.67 4.67
C ARG A 291 29.68 -7.34 4.59
N LYS A 292 30.54 -8.06 5.34
CA LYS A 292 31.97 -7.72 5.51
C LYS A 292 32.78 -7.74 4.22
N LEU A 293 32.38 -8.55 3.24
CA LEU A 293 33.08 -8.68 1.95
C LEU A 293 32.50 -7.79 0.84
N VAL A 294 31.51 -6.95 1.15
CA VAL A 294 30.93 -6.02 0.19
C VAL A 294 31.79 -4.77 0.12
N ASP A 295 32.32 -4.46 -1.07
CA ASP A 295 33.20 -3.31 -1.27
C ASP A 295 32.41 -1.99 -1.33
N LYS A 296 31.20 -2.01 -1.89
CA LYS A 296 30.30 -0.84 -1.96
C LYS A 296 28.84 -1.24 -2.09
N TRP A 297 27.97 -0.48 -1.44
CA TRP A 297 26.53 -0.58 -1.58
C TRP A 297 25.97 0.53 -2.46
N TYR A 298 24.95 0.20 -3.25
CA TYR A 298 24.16 1.16 -4.02
C TYR A 298 22.69 1.02 -3.64
N LYS A 299 22.02 2.18 -3.49
CA LYS A 299 20.58 2.21 -3.30
C LYS A 299 19.86 2.26 -4.66
N SER A 300 18.85 1.43 -4.83
CA SER A 300 18.02 1.41 -6.05
C SER A 300 16.62 1.98 -5.80
N ASP A 301 16.11 2.74 -6.75
CA ASP A 301 14.70 3.17 -6.81
C ASP A 301 13.88 2.31 -7.79
N ASP A 302 12.56 2.29 -7.62
CA ASP A 302 11.64 1.48 -8.43
C ASP A 302 11.64 1.90 -9.90
N LYS A 303 11.63 3.21 -10.19
CA LYS A 303 11.50 3.73 -11.56
C LYS A 303 12.70 3.30 -12.40
N GLU A 304 13.92 3.55 -11.91
CA GLU A 304 15.15 3.12 -12.56
C GLU A 304 15.18 1.60 -12.76
N SER A 305 14.81 0.85 -11.71
CA SER A 305 14.80 -0.61 -11.73
C SER A 305 13.91 -1.14 -12.85
N PHE A 306 12.67 -0.67 -12.96
CA PHE A 306 11.73 -1.15 -13.97
C PHE A 306 12.07 -0.66 -15.38
N ILE A 307 12.56 0.58 -15.53
CA ILE A 307 13.04 1.07 -16.83
C ILE A 307 14.20 0.20 -17.33
N MET A 308 15.17 -0.10 -16.47
CA MET A 308 16.29 -0.96 -16.83
C MET A 308 15.86 -2.39 -17.13
N ALA A 309 14.94 -2.97 -16.35
CA ALA A 309 14.40 -4.30 -16.65
C ALA A 309 13.74 -4.34 -18.04
N ARG A 310 12.96 -3.30 -18.41
CA ARG A 310 12.37 -3.20 -19.76
C ARG A 310 13.42 -2.97 -20.85
N ARG A 311 14.51 -2.23 -20.58
CA ARG A 311 15.66 -2.12 -21.50
C ARG A 311 16.34 -3.48 -21.71
N MET A 312 16.57 -4.25 -20.64
CA MET A 312 17.15 -5.60 -20.73
C MET A 312 16.30 -6.53 -21.62
N ILE A 313 14.98 -6.48 -21.48
CA ILE A 313 14.04 -7.22 -22.34
C ILE A 313 14.15 -6.74 -23.80
N ARG A 314 14.00 -5.43 -24.02
CA ARG A 314 13.90 -4.84 -25.37
C ARG A 314 15.21 -4.89 -26.15
N GLN A 315 16.33 -4.69 -25.48
CA GLN A 315 17.63 -4.50 -26.12
C GLN A 315 18.46 -5.80 -26.12
N GLU A 316 18.41 -6.58 -25.04
CA GLU A 316 19.22 -7.81 -24.92
C GLU A 316 18.40 -9.10 -25.09
N GLY A 317 17.06 -9.00 -25.16
CA GLY A 317 16.19 -10.18 -25.22
C GLY A 317 16.17 -10.99 -23.92
N LEU A 318 16.60 -10.40 -22.80
CA LEU A 318 16.67 -11.07 -21.50
C LEU A 318 15.35 -10.87 -20.74
N LEU A 319 14.53 -11.91 -20.69
CA LEU A 319 13.19 -11.90 -20.08
C LEU A 319 13.23 -11.97 -18.55
N CYS A 320 13.83 -10.96 -17.92
CA CYS A 320 14.12 -10.91 -16.49
C CYS A 320 13.17 -9.98 -15.70
N GLY A 321 13.11 -10.18 -14.37
CA GLY A 321 12.26 -9.44 -13.45
C GLY A 321 12.82 -8.10 -12.94
N GLY A 322 12.07 -7.42 -12.08
CA GLY A 322 12.39 -6.05 -11.60
C GLY A 322 13.73 -5.94 -10.87
N SER A 323 14.07 -6.87 -9.97
CA SER A 323 15.35 -6.85 -9.25
C SER A 323 16.56 -7.05 -10.16
N SER A 324 16.36 -7.68 -11.33
CA SER A 324 17.39 -7.80 -12.38
C SER A 324 17.71 -6.43 -12.98
N GLY A 325 16.68 -5.59 -13.15
CA GLY A 325 16.83 -4.20 -13.54
C GLY A 325 17.55 -3.36 -12.48
N SER A 326 17.20 -3.53 -11.20
CA SER A 326 17.91 -2.87 -10.08
C SER A 326 19.40 -3.21 -10.09
N ALA A 327 19.75 -4.49 -10.25
CA ALA A 327 21.13 -4.94 -10.28
C ALA A 327 21.89 -4.38 -11.50
N MET A 328 21.30 -4.44 -12.70
CA MET A 328 21.94 -3.95 -13.93
C MET A 328 22.14 -2.43 -13.91
N ALA A 329 21.13 -1.66 -13.50
CA ALA A 329 21.23 -0.20 -13.45
C ALA A 329 22.37 0.24 -12.53
N ASN A 330 22.47 -0.39 -11.35
CA ASN A 330 23.54 -0.09 -10.40
C ASN A 330 24.89 -0.69 -10.80
N ALA A 331 24.92 -1.77 -11.59
CA ALA A 331 26.16 -2.25 -12.19
C ALA A 331 26.79 -1.21 -13.12
N LEU A 332 25.99 -0.55 -13.98
CA LEU A 332 26.48 0.50 -14.86
C LEU A 332 27.04 1.69 -14.09
N LYS A 333 26.41 2.08 -12.97
CA LYS A 333 26.92 3.10 -12.05
C LYS A 333 28.24 2.66 -11.41
N ALA A 334 28.29 1.45 -10.88
CA ALA A 334 29.49 0.91 -10.24
C ALA A 334 30.67 0.80 -11.21
N ILE A 335 30.44 0.36 -12.43
CA ILE A 335 31.47 0.30 -13.48
C ILE A 335 32.10 1.67 -13.73
N LYS A 336 31.28 2.73 -13.81
CA LYS A 336 31.73 4.11 -14.00
C LYS A 336 32.47 4.62 -12.75
N ASP A 337 31.92 4.41 -11.57
CA ASP A 337 32.51 4.85 -10.29
C ASP A 337 33.88 4.22 -10.01
N PHE A 338 34.03 2.91 -10.29
CA PHE A 338 35.28 2.19 -10.10
C PHE A 338 36.23 2.32 -11.30
N GLY A 339 35.82 3.01 -12.37
CA GLY A 339 36.65 3.25 -13.56
C GLY A 339 37.12 1.96 -14.22
N MET A 340 36.25 0.96 -14.35
CA MET A 340 36.63 -0.30 -14.99
C MET A 340 37.06 -0.07 -16.44
N LYS A 341 37.98 -0.90 -16.92
CA LYS A 341 38.67 -0.75 -18.20
C LYS A 341 38.38 -1.91 -19.16
N ALA A 342 38.72 -1.72 -20.42
CA ALA A 342 38.68 -2.79 -21.42
C ALA A 342 39.49 -4.02 -20.96
N GLY A 343 38.94 -5.21 -21.20
CA GLY A 343 39.50 -6.49 -20.77
C GLY A 343 39.09 -6.94 -19.36
N GLN A 344 38.49 -6.07 -18.54
CA GLN A 344 37.93 -6.44 -17.24
C GLN A 344 36.53 -7.03 -17.38
N LYS A 345 36.13 -7.91 -16.45
CA LYS A 345 34.81 -8.58 -16.47
C LYS A 345 33.96 -8.18 -15.25
N CYS A 346 32.78 -7.63 -15.53
CA CYS A 346 31.73 -7.39 -14.55
C CYS A 346 30.61 -8.42 -14.73
N VAL A 347 30.23 -9.12 -13.67
CA VAL A 347 29.14 -10.12 -13.67
C VAL A 347 27.97 -9.60 -12.84
N VAL A 348 26.78 -9.57 -13.43
CA VAL A 348 25.53 -9.10 -12.81
C VAL A 348 24.56 -10.26 -12.65
N ILE A 349 24.05 -10.47 -11.44
CA ILE A 349 23.07 -11.54 -11.17
C ILE A 349 21.67 -11.07 -11.57
N LEU A 350 20.98 -11.84 -12.43
CA LEU A 350 19.59 -11.58 -12.83
C LEU A 350 18.66 -12.62 -12.19
N PRO A 351 17.98 -12.30 -11.06
CA PRO A 351 17.44 -13.31 -10.17
C PRO A 351 16.26 -14.14 -10.69
N ASP A 352 15.32 -13.54 -11.44
CA ASP A 352 14.08 -14.21 -11.82
C ASP A 352 13.50 -13.69 -13.15
N SER A 353 12.45 -14.38 -13.63
CA SER A 353 11.84 -14.15 -14.94
C SER A 353 10.70 -13.13 -14.92
N ILE A 354 10.30 -12.63 -16.09
CA ILE A 354 9.10 -11.78 -16.28
C ILE A 354 7.79 -12.44 -15.82
N ARG A 355 7.73 -13.78 -15.70
CA ARG A 355 6.50 -14.52 -15.39
C ARG A 355 5.80 -13.98 -14.14
N ASN A 356 6.58 -13.58 -13.15
CA ASN A 356 6.05 -13.09 -11.87
C ASN A 356 5.42 -11.69 -11.96
N TYR A 357 5.58 -10.99 -13.09
CA TYR A 357 5.34 -9.56 -13.22
C TYR A 357 4.54 -9.20 -14.50
N MET A 358 3.85 -10.17 -15.09
CA MET A 358 3.11 -10.01 -16.35
C MET A 358 2.11 -8.86 -16.29
N THR A 359 1.43 -8.70 -15.15
CA THR A 359 0.46 -7.62 -14.89
C THR A 359 1.04 -6.42 -14.15
N LYS A 360 2.35 -6.41 -13.86
CA LYS A 360 3.07 -5.33 -13.18
C LYS A 360 3.93 -4.53 -14.16
N PHE A 361 5.24 -4.40 -13.92
CA PHE A 361 6.13 -3.52 -14.69
C PHE A 361 6.19 -3.83 -16.20
N LEU A 362 5.76 -5.02 -16.61
CA LEU A 362 5.65 -5.35 -18.02
C LEU A 362 4.53 -4.55 -18.72
N SER A 363 3.44 -4.29 -18.00
CA SER A 363 2.29 -3.49 -18.45
C SER A 363 2.62 -2.00 -18.47
N ASP A 364 2.42 -1.37 -19.63
CA ASP A 364 2.55 0.09 -19.79
C ASP A 364 1.57 0.86 -18.91
N ASP A 365 0.36 0.34 -18.73
CA ASP A 365 -0.67 0.95 -17.89
C ASP A 365 -0.24 0.93 -16.43
N TRP A 366 0.23 -0.21 -15.93
CA TRP A 366 0.71 -0.33 -14.55
C TRP A 366 1.88 0.61 -14.28
N MET A 367 2.81 0.73 -15.23
CA MET A 367 3.96 1.63 -15.17
C MET A 367 3.55 3.11 -15.20
N SER A 368 2.57 3.46 -16.04
CA SER A 368 2.04 4.83 -16.17
C SER A 368 1.26 5.24 -14.91
N GLN A 369 0.44 4.34 -14.36
CA GLN A 369 -0.32 4.57 -13.12
C GLN A 369 0.58 4.89 -11.91
N ARG A 370 1.85 4.48 -11.96
CA ARG A 370 2.86 4.71 -10.92
C ARG A 370 3.86 5.82 -11.28
N ASN A 371 3.61 6.55 -12.36
CA ASN A 371 4.48 7.62 -12.88
C ASN A 371 5.91 7.14 -13.20
N PHE A 372 6.09 5.84 -13.47
CA PHE A 372 7.38 5.29 -13.91
C PHE A 372 7.59 5.48 -15.41
N LEU A 373 6.51 5.55 -16.18
CA LEU A 373 6.52 6.02 -17.56
C LEU A 373 5.75 7.32 -17.65
N GLU A 374 6.28 8.27 -18.42
CA GLU A 374 5.51 9.44 -18.81
C GLU A 374 4.35 8.97 -19.68
N SER A 375 3.13 9.45 -19.41
CA SER A 375 2.03 9.23 -20.33
C SER A 375 2.46 9.84 -21.66
N THR A 376 2.67 9.02 -22.67
CA THR A 376 2.94 9.50 -24.01
C THR A 376 1.79 10.42 -24.41
N LYS A 377 2.03 11.74 -24.36
CA LYS A 377 1.38 12.65 -25.29
C LYS A 377 1.73 12.04 -26.65
N VAL A 378 0.73 11.49 -27.35
CA VAL A 378 0.94 10.85 -28.64
C VAL A 378 1.45 11.91 -29.61
N SER A 379 2.76 12.11 -29.66
CA SER A 379 3.46 12.87 -30.68
C SER A 379 3.94 11.88 -31.73
N GLY A 380 3.03 11.57 -32.66
CA GLY A 380 3.37 11.26 -34.05
C GLY A 380 3.55 9.79 -34.45
N LYS A 381 2.73 9.42 -35.44
CA LYS A 381 2.94 8.42 -36.50
C LYS A 381 2.84 6.93 -36.13
N SER A 382 1.61 6.44 -36.06
CA SER A 382 1.23 5.19 -36.75
C SER A 382 -0.23 5.30 -37.21
N ASN A 383 -0.46 4.85 -38.44
CA ASN A 383 -1.74 4.90 -39.14
C ASN A 383 -2.67 3.77 -38.67
N GLU A 384 -3.97 4.06 -38.86
CA GLU A 384 -5.10 3.14 -38.99
C GLU A 384 -5.84 2.66 -37.72
N CYS A 385 -6.93 3.39 -37.48
CA CYS A 385 -8.27 2.89 -37.16
C CYS A 385 -8.55 2.34 -35.77
N THR A 386 -8.88 3.24 -34.83
CA THR A 386 -10.22 3.26 -34.19
C THR A 386 -10.65 4.68 -33.86
N ASN A 387 -11.94 4.92 -34.09
CA ASN A 387 -12.67 6.18 -34.07
C ASN A 387 -12.66 6.90 -32.71
N GLY A 388 -12.50 8.23 -32.72
CA GLY A 388 -12.82 9.11 -31.59
C GLY A 388 -11.62 9.59 -30.75
N LYS A 389 -10.98 10.70 -31.16
CA LYS A 389 -10.19 11.52 -30.23
C LYS A 389 -11.15 12.00 -29.14
N ASN A 390 -11.11 11.35 -27.99
CA ASN A 390 -11.93 11.68 -26.84
C ASN A 390 -11.51 13.04 -26.28
N ARG A 391 -12.09 14.14 -26.81
CA ARG A 391 -11.87 15.53 -26.36
C ARG A 391 -12.10 15.71 -24.85
N TRP A 392 -12.83 14.78 -24.23
CA TRP A 392 -13.07 14.74 -22.79
C TRP A 392 -11.83 14.34 -21.98
N SER A 393 -10.86 13.61 -22.54
CA SER A 393 -9.74 13.06 -21.76
C SER A 393 -8.83 14.13 -21.16
N SER A 394 -8.79 15.33 -21.76
CA SER A 394 -8.06 16.50 -21.26
C SER A 394 -8.87 17.40 -20.32
N LEU A 395 -10.17 17.14 -20.14
CA LEU A 395 -10.96 17.87 -19.14
C LEU A 395 -10.53 17.45 -17.73
N HIS A 396 -10.79 18.31 -16.74
CA HIS A 396 -10.52 18.00 -15.35
C HIS A 396 -11.76 17.43 -14.65
N VAL A 397 -11.57 16.76 -13.51
CA VAL A 397 -12.66 16.23 -12.66
C VAL A 397 -13.69 17.30 -12.32
N SER A 398 -13.25 18.56 -12.16
CA SER A 398 -14.12 19.71 -11.93
C SER A 398 -15.22 19.89 -12.98
N ALA A 399 -15.04 19.34 -14.19
CA ALA A 399 -16.06 19.37 -15.24
C ALA A 399 -17.24 18.40 -15.00
N LEU A 400 -17.10 17.41 -14.11
CA LEU A 400 -18.11 16.36 -13.90
C LEU A 400 -19.29 16.76 -12.98
N GLN A 401 -19.33 17.99 -12.46
CA GLN A 401 -20.37 18.49 -11.54
C GLN A 401 -20.76 17.44 -10.47
N LEU A 402 -19.74 16.88 -9.80
CA LEU A 402 -19.94 15.80 -8.85
C LEU A 402 -20.74 16.26 -7.62
N ARG A 403 -21.64 15.40 -7.14
CA ARG A 403 -22.37 15.61 -5.87
C ARG A 403 -21.56 15.05 -4.72
N ALA A 404 -21.79 15.58 -3.51
CA ALA A 404 -21.20 15.02 -2.30
C ALA A 404 -21.65 13.55 -2.15
N PRO A 405 -20.73 12.61 -1.89
CA PRO A 405 -21.09 11.22 -1.72
C PRO A 405 -21.81 11.04 -0.38
N LEU A 406 -22.72 10.06 -0.35
CA LEU A 406 -23.15 9.46 0.91
C LEU A 406 -21.91 8.87 1.62
N THR A 407 -21.84 8.95 2.95
CA THR A 407 -20.75 8.35 3.75
C THR A 407 -21.34 7.57 4.93
N VAL A 408 -20.57 6.63 5.48
CA VAL A 408 -20.92 5.88 6.70
C VAL A 408 -19.82 5.98 7.75
N THR A 409 -20.18 5.89 9.02
CA THR A 409 -19.21 5.85 10.12
C THR A 409 -18.64 4.43 10.28
N PRO A 410 -17.40 4.27 10.82
CA PRO A 410 -16.76 2.95 10.93
C PRO A 410 -17.48 1.94 11.83
N THR A 411 -18.44 2.40 12.63
CA THR A 411 -19.21 1.62 13.59
C THR A 411 -20.54 1.10 13.03
N VAL A 412 -21.02 1.62 11.90
CA VAL A 412 -22.24 1.11 11.24
C VAL A 412 -22.05 -0.35 10.87
N THR A 413 -23.11 -1.16 11.01
CA THR A 413 -23.02 -2.59 10.68
C THR A 413 -23.01 -2.82 9.17
N ILE A 414 -22.48 -3.98 8.76
CA ILE A 414 -22.50 -4.43 7.37
C ILE A 414 -23.95 -4.53 6.85
N GLN A 415 -24.87 -5.05 7.66
CA GLN A 415 -26.28 -5.17 7.29
C GLN A 415 -26.92 -3.79 7.05
N GLU A 416 -26.79 -2.85 7.99
CA GLU A 416 -27.34 -1.50 7.84
C GLU A 416 -26.75 -0.79 6.62
N THR A 417 -25.44 -0.97 6.39
CA THR A 417 -24.77 -0.38 5.22
C THR A 417 -25.30 -0.95 3.91
N LEU A 418 -25.55 -2.26 3.84
CA LEU A 418 -26.18 -2.89 2.66
C LEU A 418 -27.59 -2.37 2.42
N GLU A 419 -28.39 -2.18 3.48
CA GLU A 419 -29.74 -1.63 3.39
C GLU A 419 -29.72 -0.17 2.89
N ILE A 420 -28.80 0.65 3.42
CA ILE A 420 -28.58 2.04 2.99
C ILE A 420 -28.19 2.08 1.51
N LEU A 421 -27.18 1.30 1.10
CA LEU A 421 -26.70 1.25 -0.28
C LEU A 421 -27.78 0.83 -1.26
N ASN A 422 -28.57 -0.20 -0.92
CA ASN A 422 -29.66 -0.69 -1.76
C ASN A 422 -30.81 0.34 -1.86
N LYS A 423 -31.15 1.00 -0.75
CA LYS A 423 -32.19 2.04 -0.72
C LYS A 423 -31.80 3.27 -1.53
N GLU A 424 -30.56 3.71 -1.40
CA GLU A 424 -30.05 4.93 -2.06
C GLU A 424 -29.52 4.65 -3.48
N GLY A 425 -29.48 3.39 -3.91
CA GLY A 425 -29.07 2.99 -5.26
C GLY A 425 -27.57 3.12 -5.52
N PHE A 426 -26.74 2.95 -4.50
CA PHE A 426 -25.28 3.00 -4.60
C PHE A 426 -24.65 1.62 -4.41
N ASP A 427 -23.58 1.33 -5.14
CA ASP A 427 -22.83 0.05 -4.99
C ASP A 427 -21.62 0.15 -4.04
N GLN A 428 -21.31 1.38 -3.61
CA GLN A 428 -20.12 1.69 -2.82
C GLN A 428 -20.30 2.94 -1.96
N VAL A 429 -19.62 2.98 -0.82
CA VAL A 429 -19.68 4.11 0.12
C VAL A 429 -18.33 4.32 0.84
N PRO A 430 -17.87 5.58 0.97
CA PRO A 430 -16.74 5.93 1.83
C PRO A 430 -17.06 5.78 3.31
N VAL A 431 -16.10 5.23 4.04
CA VAL A 431 -16.11 5.12 5.51
C VAL A 431 -15.31 6.30 6.06
N VAL A 432 -15.97 7.15 6.84
CA VAL A 432 -15.40 8.41 7.35
C VAL A 432 -15.53 8.45 8.87
N ASN A 433 -14.51 8.93 9.59
CA ASN A 433 -14.59 9.11 11.04
C ASN A 433 -15.33 10.41 11.42
N ASP A 434 -15.54 10.64 12.72
CA ASP A 434 -16.23 11.84 13.22
C ASP A 434 -15.47 13.15 12.92
N ALA A 435 -14.16 13.07 12.65
CA ALA A 435 -13.32 14.20 12.25
C ALA A 435 -13.39 14.53 10.76
N GLY A 436 -14.02 13.67 9.94
CA GLY A 436 -14.09 13.82 8.48
C GLY A 436 -12.96 13.13 7.72
N ASP A 437 -12.07 12.38 8.39
CA ASP A 437 -11.01 11.63 7.73
C ASP A 437 -11.57 10.37 7.06
N ILE A 438 -11.13 10.13 5.84
CA ILE A 438 -11.52 8.95 5.06
C ILE A 438 -10.70 7.76 5.53
N LEU A 439 -11.36 6.81 6.20
CA LEU A 439 -10.74 5.60 6.73
C LEU A 439 -10.65 4.46 5.71
N GLY A 440 -11.58 4.46 4.74
CA GLY A 440 -11.72 3.35 3.82
C GLY A 440 -12.87 3.51 2.83
N MET A 441 -13.02 2.50 1.97
CA MET A 441 -14.14 2.35 1.05
C MET A 441 -14.75 0.96 1.21
N ILE A 442 -16.07 0.87 1.14
CA ILE A 442 -16.76 -0.42 1.17
C ILE A 442 -17.67 -0.54 -0.06
N THR A 443 -17.76 -1.75 -0.61
CA THR A 443 -18.61 -2.06 -1.77
C THR A 443 -19.54 -3.21 -1.46
N VAL A 444 -20.70 -3.26 -2.10
CA VAL A 444 -21.67 -4.36 -1.96
C VAL A 444 -20.98 -5.70 -2.26
N GLY A 445 -20.23 -5.77 -3.36
CA GLY A 445 -19.52 -6.98 -3.77
C GLY A 445 -18.50 -7.46 -2.74
N ASN A 446 -17.74 -6.55 -2.13
CA ASN A 446 -16.76 -6.89 -1.10
C ASN A 446 -17.42 -7.38 0.18
N MET A 447 -18.47 -6.69 0.66
CA MET A 447 -19.22 -7.11 1.85
C MET A 447 -19.82 -8.51 1.64
N MET A 448 -20.50 -8.73 0.50
CA MET A 448 -21.09 -10.02 0.17
C MET A 448 -20.03 -11.13 0.08
N ALA A 449 -18.91 -10.87 -0.59
CA ALA A 449 -17.83 -11.86 -0.71
C ALA A 449 -17.24 -12.24 0.65
N GLN A 450 -17.08 -11.29 1.57
CA GLN A 450 -16.55 -11.56 2.90
C GLN A 450 -17.56 -12.28 3.81
N VAL A 451 -18.86 -11.96 3.70
CA VAL A 451 -19.93 -12.66 4.41
C VAL A 451 -20.04 -14.12 3.92
N VAL A 452 -20.05 -14.34 2.60
CA VAL A 452 -20.10 -15.70 2.01
C VAL A 452 -18.89 -16.55 2.43
N ARG A 453 -17.71 -15.94 2.52
CA ARG A 453 -16.49 -16.61 3.00
C ARG A 453 -16.41 -16.76 4.52
N SER A 454 -17.46 -16.40 5.25
CA SER A 454 -17.51 -16.42 6.72
C SER A 454 -16.39 -15.62 7.41
N LYS A 455 -15.83 -14.60 6.73
CA LYS A 455 -14.79 -13.72 7.30
C LYS A 455 -15.38 -12.64 8.21
N VAL A 456 -16.60 -12.20 7.91
CA VAL A 456 -17.36 -11.19 8.67
C VAL A 456 -18.82 -11.62 8.76
N LYS A 457 -19.53 -11.14 9.79
CA LYS A 457 -20.96 -11.35 9.98
C LYS A 457 -21.75 -10.10 9.55
N PRO A 458 -23.03 -10.22 9.16
CA PRO A 458 -23.86 -9.04 8.86
C PRO A 458 -23.95 -8.02 10.02
N SER A 459 -23.85 -8.49 11.26
CA SER A 459 -23.84 -7.66 12.48
C SER A 459 -22.48 -7.04 12.80
N ASP A 460 -21.41 -7.39 12.09
CA ASP A 460 -20.08 -6.80 12.31
C ASP A 460 -20.03 -5.36 11.76
N PRO A 461 -19.18 -4.49 12.34
CA PRO A 461 -19.01 -3.13 11.85
C PRO A 461 -18.26 -3.10 10.50
N VAL A 462 -18.60 -2.13 9.65
CA VAL A 462 -18.01 -1.96 8.31
C VAL A 462 -16.49 -1.77 8.32
N SER A 463 -15.94 -1.24 9.42
CA SER A 463 -14.49 -1.11 9.62
C SER A 463 -13.71 -2.43 9.52
N LYS A 464 -14.36 -3.58 9.72
CA LYS A 464 -13.74 -4.91 9.53
C LYS A 464 -13.67 -5.37 8.07
N ALA A 465 -14.51 -4.80 7.21
CA ALA A 465 -14.65 -5.24 5.81
C ALA A 465 -14.14 -4.22 4.79
N MET A 466 -13.81 -2.99 5.19
CA MET A 466 -13.42 -1.91 4.28
C MET A 466 -12.07 -2.11 3.57
N TYR A 467 -11.98 -1.61 2.33
CA TYR A 467 -10.73 -1.38 1.64
C TYR A 467 -10.01 -0.16 2.22
N LYS A 468 -8.74 -0.33 2.57
CA LYS A 468 -7.88 0.77 3.02
C LYS A 468 -6.97 1.31 1.92
N GLN A 469 -6.88 0.60 0.81
CA GLN A 469 -6.11 1.00 -0.37
C GLN A 469 -7.08 1.47 -1.44
N PHE A 470 -7.05 2.75 -1.73
CA PHE A 470 -7.87 3.38 -2.77
C PHE A 470 -7.16 4.60 -3.33
N LYS A 471 -7.49 4.96 -4.56
CA LYS A 471 -6.91 6.13 -5.23
C LYS A 471 -7.72 7.38 -4.87
N MET A 472 -7.02 8.37 -4.32
CA MET A 472 -7.55 9.71 -4.12
C MET A 472 -7.05 10.62 -5.23
N VAL A 473 -7.95 11.38 -5.85
CA VAL A 473 -7.63 12.34 -6.90
C VAL A 473 -8.16 13.71 -6.53
N SER A 474 -7.54 14.75 -7.08
CA SER A 474 -7.99 16.12 -6.86
C SER A 474 -8.99 16.54 -7.93
N MET A 475 -9.68 17.66 -7.70
CA MET A 475 -10.51 18.29 -8.74
C MET A 475 -9.73 18.69 -10.01
N ALA A 476 -8.40 18.78 -9.92
CA ALA A 476 -7.49 19.11 -11.02
C ALA A 476 -6.94 17.87 -11.76
N THR A 477 -7.30 16.65 -11.37
CA THR A 477 -6.91 15.45 -12.12
C THR A 477 -7.64 15.39 -13.46
N SER A 478 -7.01 14.88 -14.52
CA SER A 478 -7.66 14.81 -15.84
C SER A 478 -8.64 13.64 -15.93
N LEU A 479 -9.69 13.77 -16.75
CA LEU A 479 -10.65 12.69 -16.97
C LEU A 479 -10.02 11.49 -17.68
N GLY A 480 -8.99 11.70 -18.51
CA GLY A 480 -8.21 10.63 -19.11
C GLY A 480 -7.36 9.85 -18.09
N GLU A 481 -6.89 10.52 -17.04
CA GLU A 481 -6.27 9.82 -15.89
C GLU A 481 -7.33 9.06 -15.08
N ILE A 482 -8.49 9.67 -14.79
CA ILE A 482 -9.58 8.99 -14.09
C ILE A 482 -10.06 7.75 -14.87
N SER A 483 -10.27 7.86 -16.18
CA SER A 483 -10.72 6.74 -17.01
C SER A 483 -9.74 5.57 -16.92
N ARG A 484 -8.44 5.83 -17.02
CA ARG A 484 -7.41 4.79 -16.89
C ARG A 484 -7.31 4.20 -15.48
N MET A 485 -7.66 4.97 -14.45
CA MET A 485 -7.80 4.45 -13.10
C MET A 485 -9.03 3.55 -12.99
N LEU A 486 -10.16 3.96 -13.58
CA LEU A 486 -11.41 3.19 -13.55
C LEU A 486 -11.39 1.91 -14.41
N ASP A 487 -10.46 1.81 -15.36
CA ASP A 487 -10.22 0.56 -16.10
C ASP A 487 -9.71 -0.58 -15.18
N THR A 488 -9.04 -0.22 -14.08
CA THR A 488 -8.49 -1.19 -13.11
C THR A 488 -9.18 -1.17 -11.75
N ASP A 489 -9.65 0.00 -11.32
CA ASP A 489 -10.26 0.21 -10.01
C ASP A 489 -11.77 0.44 -10.17
N HIS A 490 -12.59 -0.20 -9.34
CA HIS A 490 -14.04 -0.03 -9.40
C HIS A 490 -14.53 1.39 -9.07
N PHE A 491 -13.68 2.19 -8.40
CA PHE A 491 -14.00 3.55 -7.98
C PHE A 491 -12.72 4.39 -7.84
N VAL A 492 -12.89 5.71 -7.90
CA VAL A 492 -11.85 6.70 -7.59
C VAL A 492 -12.46 7.72 -6.64
N LEU A 493 -11.73 8.09 -5.59
CA LEU A 493 -12.23 9.01 -4.58
C LEU A 493 -11.73 10.43 -4.87
N VAL A 494 -12.66 11.34 -5.15
CA VAL A 494 -12.33 12.75 -5.46
C VAL A 494 -12.31 13.53 -4.16
N VAL A 495 -11.15 14.02 -3.76
CA VAL A 495 -10.95 14.82 -2.54
C VAL A 495 -10.74 16.29 -2.87
N HIS A 496 -11.37 17.16 -2.07
CA HIS A 496 -11.11 18.59 -2.10
C HIS A 496 -10.19 18.95 -0.93
N GLY A 497 -9.02 19.53 -1.23
CA GLY A 497 -8.10 19.97 -0.18
C GLY A 497 -8.71 21.14 0.59
N GLN A 498 -9.26 20.89 1.78
CA GLN A 498 -9.62 21.96 2.69
C GLN A 498 -8.32 22.55 3.28
N ARG A 499 -7.88 23.70 2.76
CA ARG A 499 -7.06 24.60 3.56
C ARG A 499 -7.92 25.05 4.74
N GLN A 500 -7.56 24.68 5.97
CA GLN A 500 -8.17 25.25 7.17
C GLN A 500 -7.91 26.76 7.18
N CYS A 501 -8.92 27.54 6.83
CA CYS A 501 -8.85 28.98 6.92
C CYS A 501 -8.87 29.39 8.40
N LYS A 502 -7.94 30.24 8.84
CA LYS A 502 -7.79 30.68 10.25
C LYS A 502 -9.06 31.28 10.86
N TRP A 503 -9.96 31.84 10.04
CA TRP A 503 -11.25 32.36 10.51
C TRP A 503 -12.18 31.26 11.06
N SER A 504 -12.02 30.01 10.65
CA SER A 504 -12.91 28.90 11.03
C SER A 504 -12.91 28.61 12.53
N SER A 505 -11.82 28.91 13.24
CA SER A 505 -11.69 28.75 14.68
C SER A 505 -12.18 29.94 15.52
N LEU A 506 -12.54 31.06 14.89
CA LEU A 506 -13.12 32.21 15.59
C LEU A 506 -14.57 31.93 15.99
N HIS A 507 -15.12 32.66 16.95
CA HIS A 507 -16.47 32.44 17.48
C HIS A 507 -17.51 33.39 16.86
N VAL A 508 -18.80 33.01 16.92
CA VAL A 508 -19.93 33.84 16.48
C VAL A 508 -19.91 35.24 17.07
N SER A 509 -19.39 35.38 18.29
CA SER A 509 -19.20 36.67 18.95
C SER A 509 -18.32 37.66 18.18
N ALA A 510 -17.54 37.20 17.21
CA ALA A 510 -16.75 38.06 16.32
C ALA A 510 -17.58 38.66 15.19
N LEU A 511 -18.79 38.15 14.91
CA LEU A 511 -19.71 38.73 13.93
C LEU A 511 -20.42 39.94 14.52
N GLN A 512 -20.42 41.07 13.79
CA GLN A 512 -21.23 42.23 14.12
C GLN A 512 -22.69 42.00 13.70
N LEU A 513 -23.40 41.17 14.46
CA LEU A 513 -24.80 40.84 14.17
C LEU A 513 -25.72 42.00 14.57
N ARG A 514 -26.71 42.28 13.71
CA ARG A 514 -27.73 43.29 13.99
C ARG A 514 -28.81 42.72 14.90
N ALA A 515 -29.44 43.61 15.68
CA ALA A 515 -30.60 43.24 16.49
C ALA A 515 -31.69 42.66 15.56
N PRO A 516 -32.24 41.48 15.90
CA PRO A 516 -33.20 40.82 15.04
C PRO A 516 -34.56 41.53 15.10
N LEU A 517 -35.15 41.74 13.92
CA LEU A 517 -36.59 42.01 13.83
C LEU A 517 -37.34 40.74 14.26
N THR A 518 -38.43 40.88 15.01
CA THR A 518 -39.30 39.75 15.42
C THR A 518 -40.77 40.14 15.28
N VAL A 519 -41.66 39.17 15.13
CA VAL A 519 -43.12 39.40 15.08
C VAL A 519 -43.84 38.56 16.12
N THR A 520 -44.97 39.05 16.64
CA THR A 520 -45.81 38.28 17.57
C THR A 520 -46.66 37.26 16.80
N PRO A 521 -47.04 36.12 17.41
CA PRO A 521 -47.78 35.05 16.73
C PRO A 521 -49.17 35.44 16.23
N THR A 522 -49.67 36.59 16.66
CA THR A 522 -50.99 37.14 16.32
C THR A 522 -50.97 38.11 15.14
N VAL A 523 -49.80 38.61 14.72
CA VAL A 523 -49.66 39.46 13.53
C VAL A 523 -50.14 38.69 12.30
N THR A 524 -50.84 39.36 11.39
CA THR A 524 -51.36 38.71 10.20
C THR A 524 -50.25 38.40 9.19
N ILE A 525 -50.48 37.41 8.32
CA ILE A 525 -49.55 37.06 7.24
C ILE A 525 -49.32 38.26 6.32
N GLN A 526 -50.36 39.04 6.01
CA GLN A 526 -50.25 40.23 5.17
C GLN A 526 -49.34 41.30 5.82
N GLU A 527 -49.59 41.66 7.07
CA GLU A 527 -48.77 42.65 7.78
C GLU A 527 -47.32 42.17 7.90
N THR A 528 -47.11 40.88 8.14
CA THR A 528 -45.76 40.30 8.21
C THR A 528 -45.04 40.40 6.86
N LEU A 529 -45.72 40.15 5.74
CA LEU A 529 -45.14 40.31 4.40
C LEU A 529 -44.80 41.77 4.09
N GLU A 530 -45.64 42.72 4.49
CA GLU A 530 -45.39 44.16 4.33
C GLU A 530 -44.18 44.62 5.16
N ILE A 531 -44.08 44.16 6.42
CA ILE A 531 -42.94 44.43 7.30
C ILE A 531 -41.64 43.88 6.70
N LEU A 532 -41.64 42.62 6.26
CA LEU A 532 -40.48 41.97 5.66
C LEU A 532 -40.01 42.68 4.39
N ASN A 533 -40.93 43.07 3.51
CA ASN A 533 -40.62 43.79 2.28
C ASN A 533 -40.09 45.21 2.55
N LYS A 534 -40.65 45.92 3.54
CA LYS A 534 -40.21 47.27 3.93
C LYS A 534 -38.81 47.27 4.54
N GLU A 535 -38.54 46.31 5.42
CA GLU A 535 -37.27 46.21 6.14
C GLU A 535 -36.20 45.42 5.35
N GLY A 536 -36.55 44.90 4.17
CA GLY A 536 -35.65 44.18 3.28
C GLY A 536 -35.19 42.82 3.82
N PHE A 537 -36.05 42.15 4.61
CA PHE A 537 -35.78 40.82 5.15
C PHE A 537 -36.64 39.77 4.44
N ASP A 538 -36.08 38.59 4.18
CA ASP A 538 -36.83 37.47 3.56
C ASP A 538 -37.53 36.57 4.59
N GLN A 539 -37.26 36.77 5.88
CA GLN A 539 -37.70 35.91 6.97
C GLN A 539 -37.63 36.60 8.33
N VAL A 540 -38.46 36.14 9.28
CA VAL A 540 -38.53 36.71 10.63
C VAL A 540 -38.88 35.65 11.69
N PRO A 541 -38.26 35.69 12.88
CA PRO A 541 -38.65 34.87 14.03
C PRO A 541 -39.98 35.31 14.62
N VAL A 542 -40.80 34.32 14.97
CA VAL A 542 -42.07 34.51 15.67
C VAL A 542 -41.84 34.30 17.15
N VAL A 543 -42.04 35.35 17.96
CA VAL A 543 -41.76 35.37 19.40
C VAL A 543 -43.04 35.75 20.15
N ASN A 544 -43.38 35.06 21.24
CA ASN A 544 -44.56 35.41 22.04
C ASN A 544 -44.29 36.62 22.96
N ASP A 545 -45.33 37.15 23.61
CA ASP A 545 -45.20 38.27 24.56
C ASP A 545 -44.33 37.93 25.78
N ALA A 546 -44.18 36.63 26.06
CA ALA A 546 -43.28 36.12 27.08
C ALA A 546 -41.82 36.02 26.60
N GLY A 547 -41.49 36.34 25.34
CA GLY A 547 -40.14 36.30 24.78
C GLY A 547 -39.63 34.93 24.32
N ASP A 548 -40.49 33.92 24.26
CA ASP A 548 -40.16 32.58 23.77
C ASP A 548 -40.22 32.51 22.24
N ILE A 549 -39.23 31.85 21.65
CA ILE A 549 -39.14 31.64 20.20
C ILE A 549 -40.09 30.50 19.81
N LEU A 550 -41.19 30.82 19.13
CA LEU A 550 -42.22 29.84 18.75
C LEU A 550 -41.96 29.16 17.40
N GLY A 551 -41.27 29.85 16.50
CA GLY A 551 -41.09 29.43 15.12
C GLY A 551 -40.44 30.49 14.25
N MET A 552 -40.32 30.18 12.97
CA MET A 552 -39.85 31.08 11.92
C MET A 552 -40.87 31.15 10.79
N VAL A 553 -40.95 32.30 10.13
CA VAL A 553 -41.65 32.47 8.86
C VAL A 553 -40.74 33.08 7.80
N THR A 554 -40.96 32.69 6.55
CA THR A 554 -40.27 33.26 5.38
C THR A 554 -41.30 33.76 4.38
N VAL A 555 -40.93 34.77 3.58
CA VAL A 555 -41.76 35.30 2.48
C VAL A 555 -42.17 34.17 1.55
N GLY A 556 -41.22 33.32 1.15
CA GLY A 556 -41.47 32.19 0.26
C GLY A 556 -42.44 31.15 0.82
N ASN A 557 -42.32 30.77 2.09
CA ASN A 557 -43.23 29.81 2.72
C ASN A 557 -44.64 30.40 2.90
N MET A 558 -44.74 31.65 3.36
CA MET A 558 -46.04 32.31 3.51
C MET A 558 -46.73 32.47 2.16
N MET A 559 -46.02 32.95 1.12
CA MET A 559 -46.56 33.06 -0.24
C MET A 559 -46.98 31.70 -0.80
N ALA A 560 -46.16 30.66 -0.64
CA ALA A 560 -46.49 29.32 -1.12
C ALA A 560 -47.75 28.76 -0.45
N GLN A 561 -47.94 29.01 0.86
CA GLN A 561 -49.14 28.56 1.58
C GLN A 561 -50.39 29.37 1.21
N VAL A 562 -50.25 30.67 0.95
CA VAL A 562 -51.34 31.52 0.44
C VAL A 562 -51.76 31.10 -0.96
N VAL A 563 -50.80 30.91 -1.89
CA VAL A 563 -51.07 30.46 -3.28
C VAL A 563 -51.73 29.09 -3.30
N ARG A 564 -51.32 28.18 -2.40
CA ARG A 564 -51.93 26.85 -2.24
C ARG A 564 -53.26 26.87 -1.46
N SER A 565 -53.78 28.05 -1.10
CA SER A 565 -55.00 28.23 -0.33
C SER A 565 -55.01 27.51 1.03
N LYS A 566 -53.83 27.25 1.61
CA LYS A 566 -53.69 26.61 2.94
C LYS A 566 -53.90 27.60 4.09
N VAL A 567 -53.58 28.88 3.85
CA VAL A 567 -53.76 30.00 4.78
C VAL A 567 -54.24 31.22 3.99
N LYS A 568 -54.91 32.16 4.64
CA LYS A 568 -55.36 33.42 4.06
C LYS A 568 -54.44 34.57 4.47
N PRO A 569 -54.31 35.66 3.69
CA PRO A 569 -53.51 36.82 4.09
C PRO A 569 -53.92 37.43 5.45
N SER A 570 -55.20 37.32 5.83
CA SER A 570 -55.74 37.76 7.12
C SER A 570 -55.55 36.76 8.27
N ASP A 571 -55.03 35.56 8.01
CA ASP A 571 -54.73 34.59 9.07
C ASP A 571 -53.49 35.02 9.87
N PRO A 572 -53.41 34.62 11.16
CA PRO A 572 -52.24 34.90 11.98
C PRO A 572 -51.00 34.11 11.51
N VAL A 573 -49.83 34.72 11.65
CA VAL A 573 -48.53 34.18 11.22
C VAL A 573 -48.18 32.84 11.87
N SER A 574 -48.73 32.57 13.07
CA SER A 574 -48.63 31.29 13.77
C SER A 574 -49.16 30.09 12.98
N LYS A 575 -50.04 30.28 11.98
CA LYS A 575 -50.51 29.20 11.10
C LYS A 575 -49.54 28.86 9.97
N ALA A 576 -48.62 29.77 9.65
CA ALA A 576 -47.66 29.61 8.56
C ALA A 576 -46.22 29.35 9.03
N MET A 577 -45.96 29.35 10.34
CA MET A 577 -44.63 29.16 10.89
C MET A 577 -44.16 27.70 10.86
N TYR A 578 -42.84 27.52 10.72
CA TYR A 578 -42.18 26.23 10.88
C TYR A 578 -41.26 26.26 12.10
N LYS A 579 -41.06 25.08 12.72
CA LYS A 579 -40.31 24.93 13.98
C LYS A 579 -38.89 24.37 13.81
N GLN A 580 -38.53 23.97 12.59
CA GLN A 580 -37.22 23.43 12.28
C GLN A 580 -36.28 24.58 11.86
N PHE A 581 -35.49 25.06 12.80
CA PHE A 581 -34.43 26.04 12.57
C PHE A 581 -33.25 25.74 13.50
N LYS A 582 -32.05 26.14 13.10
CA LYS A 582 -30.84 25.92 13.88
C LYS A 582 -30.62 27.09 14.83
N MET A 583 -30.41 26.78 16.10
CA MET A 583 -30.02 27.75 17.13
C MET A 583 -28.58 27.48 17.57
N VAL A 584 -27.79 28.54 17.69
CA VAL A 584 -26.38 28.47 18.11
C VAL A 584 -26.10 29.49 19.19
N SER A 585 -25.09 29.21 20.02
CA SER A 585 -24.64 30.16 21.02
C SER A 585 -23.55 31.08 20.48
N MET A 586 -23.30 32.19 21.17
CA MET A 586 -22.19 33.10 20.86
C MET A 586 -20.80 32.44 20.87
N ALA A 587 -20.66 31.30 21.56
CA ALA A 587 -19.41 30.53 21.65
C ALA A 587 -19.25 29.47 20.55
N THR A 588 -20.21 29.35 19.63
CA THR A 588 -20.09 28.42 18.49
C THR A 588 -19.02 28.92 17.52
N SER A 589 -18.27 28.02 16.87
CA SER A 589 -17.23 28.45 15.93
C SER A 589 -17.81 28.91 14.59
N LEU A 590 -17.12 29.81 13.89
CA LEU A 590 -17.52 30.26 12.55
C LEU A 590 -17.41 29.13 11.52
N GLY A 591 -16.48 28.18 11.71
CA GLY A 591 -16.39 26.98 10.89
C GLY A 591 -17.58 26.03 11.08
N GLU A 592 -18.11 25.91 12.30
CA GLU A 592 -19.37 25.18 12.56
C GLU A 592 -20.56 25.89 11.93
N ILE A 593 -20.67 27.22 12.08
CA ILE A 593 -21.73 27.99 11.44
C ILE A 593 -21.65 27.91 9.92
N SER A 594 -20.45 27.96 9.33
CA SER A 594 -20.27 27.80 7.87
C SER A 594 -20.87 26.49 7.36
N ARG A 595 -20.61 25.38 8.07
CA ARG A 595 -21.16 24.06 7.72
C ARG A 595 -22.67 23.99 7.90
N MET A 596 -23.21 24.61 8.95
CA MET A 596 -24.66 24.70 9.14
C MET A 596 -25.29 25.54 8.02
N LEU A 597 -24.64 26.63 7.63
CA LEU A 597 -25.12 27.51 6.58
C LEU A 597 -25.06 26.87 5.20
N ASP A 598 -24.29 25.79 4.97
CA ASP A 598 -24.30 25.04 3.71
C ASP A 598 -25.66 24.38 3.43
N THR A 599 -26.36 23.95 4.48
CA THR A 599 -27.70 23.34 4.41
C THR A 599 -28.83 24.29 4.79
N ASP A 600 -28.58 25.22 5.71
CA ASP A 600 -29.57 26.14 6.26
C ASP A 600 -29.31 27.57 5.77
N HIS A 601 -30.36 28.32 5.38
CA HIS A 601 -30.17 29.68 4.87
C HIS A 601 -29.69 30.69 5.93
N PHE A 602 -29.90 30.38 7.21
CA PHE A 602 -29.54 31.21 8.36
C PHE A 602 -29.41 30.37 9.62
N VAL A 603 -28.81 30.96 10.66
CA VAL A 603 -28.77 30.39 12.00
C VAL A 603 -29.17 31.45 13.02
N LEU A 604 -30.02 31.07 13.97
CA LEU A 604 -30.45 31.95 15.07
C LEU A 604 -29.41 31.92 16.18
N VAL A 605 -28.82 33.08 16.48
CA VAL A 605 -27.85 33.22 17.55
C VAL A 605 -28.58 33.60 18.81
N VAL A 606 -28.54 32.72 19.81
CA VAL A 606 -29.29 32.87 21.07
C VAL A 606 -28.35 33.01 22.26
N HIS A 607 -28.79 33.78 23.26
CA HIS A 607 -28.11 33.92 24.54
C HIS A 607 -29.06 33.50 25.67
N GLY A 608 -28.55 32.68 26.60
CA GLY A 608 -29.33 32.24 27.76
C GLY A 608 -29.28 33.27 28.87
N GLN A 609 -30.41 33.89 29.19
CA GLN A 609 -30.57 34.80 30.33
C GLN A 609 -31.24 34.06 31.49
N ARG A 610 -30.76 34.29 32.72
CA ARG A 610 -31.42 33.81 33.95
C ARG A 610 -32.32 34.92 34.46
N GLN A 611 -33.62 34.65 34.57
CA GLN A 611 -34.61 35.58 35.08
C GLN A 611 -35.13 35.05 36.43
N TYR A 612 -35.20 35.93 37.43
CA TYR A 612 -35.78 35.60 38.73
C TYR A 612 -37.25 35.99 38.73
N GLU A 613 -38.11 35.00 38.93
CA GLU A 613 -39.54 35.21 39.16
C GLU A 613 -39.78 35.05 40.68
N GLY A 614 -40.45 36.02 41.31
CA GLY A 614 -40.62 36.07 42.76
C GLY A 614 -41.13 34.73 43.32
N ASN A 615 -40.50 34.28 44.42
CA ASN A 615 -40.54 32.93 45.04
C ASN A 615 -39.39 31.96 44.66
N ASN A 616 -38.14 32.45 44.58
CA ASN A 616 -36.92 31.62 44.45
C ASN A 616 -36.85 30.71 43.20
N PHE A 617 -37.70 30.93 42.19
CA PHE A 617 -37.62 30.22 40.92
C PHE A 617 -36.76 31.00 39.92
N VAL A 618 -35.74 30.34 39.38
CA VAL A 618 -34.91 30.87 38.28
C VAL A 618 -35.38 30.23 36.98
N SER A 619 -36.03 31.01 36.12
CA SER A 619 -36.34 30.59 34.75
C SER A 619 -35.15 30.92 33.83
N LYS A 620 -34.77 29.97 32.97
CA LYS A 620 -33.76 30.20 31.91
C LYS A 620 -34.50 30.58 30.63
N LYS A 621 -34.30 31.80 30.17
CA LYS A 621 -34.94 32.34 28.97
C LYS A 621 -33.92 32.44 27.84
N GLN A 622 -34.32 32.08 26.63
CA GLN A 622 -33.47 32.22 25.44
C GLN A 622 -33.83 33.51 24.72
N MET A 623 -32.90 34.46 24.69
CA MET A 623 -33.07 35.69 23.92
C MET A 623 -32.35 35.59 22.59
N ILE A 624 -33.00 36.02 21.51
CA ILE A 624 -32.35 36.10 20.20
C ILE A 624 -31.39 37.29 20.22
N PHE A 625 -30.11 37.01 20.04
CA PHE A 625 -29.06 38.01 19.95
C PHE A 625 -28.90 38.54 18.52
N GLY A 626 -29.09 37.67 17.52
CA GLY A 626 -29.04 38.05 16.11
C GLY A 626 -29.32 36.87 15.19
N ILE A 627 -29.37 37.14 13.89
CA ILE A 627 -29.47 36.13 12.84
C ILE A 627 -28.17 36.18 12.05
N ALA A 628 -27.48 35.05 11.94
CA ALA A 628 -26.27 34.93 11.14
C ALA A 628 -26.60 34.27 9.80
N THR A 629 -26.16 34.90 8.71
CA THR A 629 -26.35 34.41 7.33
C THR A 629 -25.01 34.20 6.62
N ARG A 630 -25.04 33.58 5.44
CA ARG A 630 -23.84 33.46 4.58
C ARG A 630 -23.26 34.82 4.21
N ILE A 631 -24.09 35.86 4.09
CA ILE A 631 -23.66 37.23 3.76
C ILE A 631 -22.87 37.82 4.93
N ASP A 632 -23.32 37.61 6.17
CA ASP A 632 -22.62 38.09 7.37
C ASP A 632 -21.26 37.41 7.52
N LEU A 633 -21.20 36.10 7.26
CA LEU A 633 -19.96 35.34 7.28
C LEU A 633 -19.01 35.77 6.14
N LEU A 634 -19.54 36.01 4.93
CA LEU A 634 -18.75 36.48 3.79
C LEU A 634 -18.19 37.89 4.03
N ASN A 635 -18.99 38.81 4.58
CA ASN A 635 -18.57 40.16 4.93
C ASN A 635 -17.48 40.14 6.01
N PHE A 636 -17.61 39.25 7.00
CA PHE A 636 -16.59 39.05 8.02
C PHE A 636 -15.26 38.57 7.43
N ILE A 637 -15.33 37.58 6.53
CA ILE A 637 -14.14 37.02 5.86
C ILE A 637 -13.47 38.07 4.96
N THR A 638 -14.23 38.83 4.17
CA THR A 638 -13.65 39.87 3.29
C THR A 638 -13.00 41.00 4.08
N GLN A 639 -13.59 41.43 5.19
CA GLN A 639 -12.98 42.43 6.06
C GLN A 639 -11.72 41.91 6.76
N HIS A 640 -11.68 40.64 7.17
CA HIS A 640 -10.50 40.05 7.81
C HIS A 640 -9.38 39.65 6.83
N GLN A 641 -9.70 39.39 5.55
CA GLN A 641 -8.67 39.23 4.52
C GLN A 641 -7.98 40.55 4.16
N SER A 642 -8.69 41.68 4.19
CA SER A 642 -8.08 43.00 3.93
C SER A 642 -7.07 43.47 5.00
N LEU A 643 -7.01 42.79 6.14
CA LEU A 643 -6.04 43.04 7.22
C LEU A 643 -4.83 42.08 7.19
N GLU A 644 -4.85 41.04 6.36
CA GLU A 644 -3.73 40.09 6.19
C GLU A 644 -2.84 40.44 4.96
N ASP A 645 -3.27 41.35 4.08
CA ASP A 645 -2.49 41.88 2.95
C ASP A 645 -1.80 43.24 3.25
N GLN A 646 -1.78 43.67 4.52
CA GLN A 646 -0.89 44.73 5.06
C GLN A 646 0.05 44.11 6.10
#